data_AF-A0A369A2E4-F1
#
_entry.id   AF-A0A369A2E4-F1
#
_cell.length_a   1.000
_cell.length_b   1.000
_cell.length_c   1.000
_cell.angle_alpha   90.00
_cell.angle_beta   90.00
_cell.angle_gamma   90.00
#
_symmetry.space_group_name_H-M   'P 1'
#
loop_
_entity.id
_entity.type
_entity.pdbx_description
1 polymer ?
#
loop_
_entity_poly.entity_id
_entity_poly.type
_entity_poly.pdbx_seq_one_letter_code
_entity_poly.pdbx_strand_id
1 'polypeptide(L)'
;MKKFTFKPILLNLLGLIATSIVATGQTIITQWDFEQVASTTNPAPSFGSGTASAIGMTPASGTFAGTNNGCTQTSGTNAWQFNPATPGSSNETNGAQFLVSTVGFQNIYFEYDHRFSGTATRTVRIQYTLDGTNWLNLDVTPSNYSNSCSGRGGIDNGRIDVSDPVGSNLSDSWSRRIINFSAISGANNNPNFGVRVVAAHYSTTGEFRQANNVNSIATGGAWRFDNVTFKGDPIGATTFYNKTTGDLNLLSTWGTNPDGTGTPPASFTAANQIFVIANGNPGIFYTFEISGANSKVVIGDGINPIQVSLDPTAAGTGQIIAPVLDIAEFATFITRTNNFPTLGIIAPGSTFRYTGPSSLTLNVVAASYGNLELLGSATKNLPDASFSIAGNLTLAGTINTNSTTFRTITFTGDSIKLNTGVNMQPGSGNSNTTQRNTNIEMSSVGNQWIWAASNSDTLRIGRLISTKSSGSLNIAAPIALYNRIILNYTGTAQFNDGGQHILIGDNIEAQGLTSAYNLTGTFEIRRLDGSTSNHNIRRDGANNDNPAVCEFNNLILNSSNFINFRPTSSISASYTVKGNLLIQSSANLIDFGTNNTFSVTGNLSIVSDTLVVFPGGRLSVGGSVTNNGVIELRASAANGAALLKVNGAVPNVRVSQHIEGTSGTGKWIHTRMPVAAPLNSVVASSAIMFINSASGSVYRWDANQASYIAPTSATDAFTSAEGWVLYVGDNQFGTFVNSLPATITTSSGTIEDQSQNYGVSLLYNDGQSSPFLIGPVAQTQG
;
A
#
# COMPACT_ATOMS: atom_id res chain seq x y z
N MET A 1 -10.06 -9.19 47.48
CA MET A 1 -11.08 -9.52 46.46
C MET A 1 -12.41 -8.88 46.84
N LYS A 2 -12.66 -7.65 46.38
CA LYS A 2 -13.96 -6.97 46.52
C LYS A 2 -14.77 -7.23 45.24
N LYS A 3 -15.91 -7.92 45.38
CA LYS A 3 -16.86 -8.18 44.30
C LYS A 3 -17.55 -6.86 43.93
N PHE A 4 -17.34 -6.38 42.70
CA PHE A 4 -18.16 -5.34 42.10
C PHE A 4 -19.21 -6.00 41.21
N THR A 5 -20.47 -5.85 41.61
CA THR A 5 -21.66 -6.31 40.89
C THR A 5 -22.03 -5.25 39.85
N PHE A 6 -21.84 -5.53 38.56
CA PHE A 6 -22.36 -4.68 37.49
C PHE A 6 -23.83 -5.02 37.23
N LYS A 7 -24.72 -4.07 37.51
CA LYS A 7 -26.11 -4.09 37.02
C LYS A 7 -26.11 -3.66 35.54
N PRO A 8 -26.73 -4.42 34.61
CA PRO A 8 -26.94 -3.96 33.26
C PRO A 8 -28.05 -2.90 33.24
N ILE A 9 -27.71 -1.69 32.80
CA ILE A 9 -28.69 -0.66 32.45
C ILE A 9 -29.21 -1.02 31.05
N LEU A 10 -30.42 -1.57 30.98
CA LEU A 10 -31.20 -1.66 29.75
C LEU A 10 -31.54 -0.23 29.31
N LEU A 11 -30.90 0.24 28.23
CA LEU A 11 -31.33 1.44 27.51
C LEU A 11 -32.18 0.98 26.32
N ASN A 12 -33.48 1.25 26.40
CA ASN A 12 -34.42 1.08 25.28
C ASN A 12 -34.02 2.01 24.13
N LEU A 13 -33.47 1.45 23.05
CA LEU A 13 -33.32 2.13 21.77
C LEU A 13 -34.38 1.61 20.79
N LEU A 14 -35.62 2.07 20.98
CA LEU A 14 -36.64 2.10 19.93
C LEU A 14 -36.48 3.43 19.19
N GLY A 15 -36.08 3.40 17.92
CA GLY A 15 -36.10 4.61 17.10
C GLY A 15 -35.35 4.53 15.78
N LEU A 16 -36.13 4.51 14.70
CA LEU A 16 -35.77 4.91 13.33
C LEU A 16 -34.96 3.93 12.48
N ILE A 17 -35.66 2.95 11.89
CA ILE A 17 -35.31 2.46 10.56
C ILE A 17 -35.61 3.63 9.61
N ALA A 18 -34.57 4.33 9.17
CA ALA A 18 -34.66 5.20 8.00
C ALA A 18 -34.82 4.28 6.78
N THR A 19 -36.06 4.00 6.38
CA THR A 19 -36.33 3.63 4.99
C THR A 19 -36.04 4.87 4.16
N SER A 20 -34.80 5.02 3.72
CA SER A 20 -34.48 5.87 2.59
C SER A 20 -35.24 5.30 1.40
N ILE A 21 -36.43 5.85 1.12
CA ILE A 21 -37.04 5.76 -0.20
C ILE A 21 -36.08 6.51 -1.11
N VAL A 22 -35.09 5.79 -1.65
CA VAL A 22 -34.33 6.30 -2.77
C VAL A 22 -35.35 6.38 -3.90
N ALA A 23 -35.84 7.58 -4.18
CA ALA A 23 -36.37 7.87 -5.49
C ALA A 23 -35.18 7.69 -6.44
N THR A 24 -35.02 6.49 -7.00
CA THR A 24 -33.98 6.22 -7.98
C THR A 24 -34.33 7.02 -9.21
N GLY A 25 -33.58 8.09 -9.49
CA GLY A 25 -33.59 8.67 -10.82
C GLY A 25 -33.14 7.59 -11.82
N GLN A 26 -33.70 7.64 -13.04
CA GLN A 26 -33.32 6.73 -14.12
C GLN A 26 -31.82 6.76 -14.35
N THR A 27 -31.20 5.58 -14.47
CA THR A 27 -29.77 5.43 -14.72
C THR A 27 -29.49 5.43 -16.21
N ILE A 28 -28.31 5.92 -16.61
CA ILE A 28 -27.86 5.87 -18.02
C ILE A 28 -27.50 4.42 -18.35
N ILE A 29 -28.10 3.90 -19.42
CA ILE A 29 -27.80 2.57 -19.97
C ILE A 29 -26.66 2.69 -20.98
N THR A 30 -26.76 3.63 -21.93
CA THR A 30 -25.76 3.88 -22.97
C THR A 30 -25.88 5.32 -23.45
N GLN A 31 -24.74 5.95 -23.76
CA GLN A 31 -24.68 7.34 -24.21
C GLN A 31 -23.67 7.54 -25.35
N TRP A 32 -24.03 8.42 -26.28
CA TRP A 32 -23.14 9.05 -27.24
C TRP A 32 -23.18 10.56 -27.05
N ASP A 33 -22.15 11.11 -26.41
CA ASP A 33 -21.91 12.56 -26.34
C ASP A 33 -21.15 13.11 -27.56
N PHE A 34 -20.58 12.23 -28.39
CA PHE A 34 -19.79 12.56 -29.56
C PHE A 34 -18.52 13.42 -29.32
N GLU A 35 -18.05 13.54 -28.07
CA GLU A 35 -16.87 14.33 -27.75
C GLU A 35 -15.55 13.60 -28.08
N GLN A 36 -15.60 12.26 -28.17
CA GLN A 36 -14.45 11.41 -28.49
C GLN A 36 -14.71 10.52 -29.72
N VAL A 37 -15.22 11.10 -30.82
CA VAL A 37 -15.58 10.34 -32.02
C VAL A 37 -14.35 9.91 -32.81
N ALA A 38 -14.03 8.61 -32.74
CA ALA A 38 -13.01 7.98 -33.58
C ALA A 38 -13.50 7.64 -35.00
N SER A 39 -14.81 7.46 -35.20
CA SER A 39 -15.44 7.11 -36.49
C SER A 39 -16.77 7.84 -36.63
N THR A 40 -16.97 8.57 -37.74
CA THR A 40 -18.23 9.25 -38.03
C THR A 40 -19.25 8.36 -38.73
N THR A 41 -18.86 7.18 -39.24
CA THR A 41 -19.77 6.24 -39.91
C THR A 41 -20.55 5.38 -38.91
N ASN A 42 -19.85 4.93 -37.86
CA ASN A 42 -20.43 4.18 -36.75
C ASN A 42 -19.80 4.63 -35.43
N PRO A 43 -20.25 5.77 -34.86
CA PRO A 43 -19.70 6.28 -33.62
C PRO A 43 -19.84 5.29 -32.47
N ALA A 44 -18.76 5.05 -31.74
CA ALA A 44 -18.79 4.27 -30.50
C ALA A 44 -19.45 5.08 -29.38
N PRO A 45 -20.15 4.43 -28.44
CA PRO A 45 -20.71 5.12 -27.27
C PRO A 45 -19.59 5.64 -26.36
N SER A 46 -19.82 6.80 -25.74
CA SER A 46 -18.94 7.34 -24.70
C SER A 46 -19.19 6.68 -23.34
N PHE A 47 -20.36 6.09 -23.14
CA PHE A 47 -20.71 5.27 -21.98
C PHE A 47 -21.60 4.09 -22.37
N GLY A 48 -21.40 2.92 -21.76
CA GLY A 48 -22.21 1.73 -22.01
C GLY A 48 -21.83 1.00 -23.30
N SER A 49 -22.76 0.22 -23.83
CA SER A 49 -22.54 -0.61 -25.03
C SER A 49 -23.71 -0.50 -26.01
N GLY A 50 -23.41 -0.22 -27.27
CA GLY A 50 -24.42 -0.12 -28.32
C GLY A 50 -23.78 0.24 -29.67
N THR A 51 -24.62 0.38 -30.70
CA THR A 51 -24.17 0.83 -32.03
C THR A 51 -25.00 2.02 -32.51
N ALA A 52 -24.36 2.98 -33.18
CA ALA A 52 -24.99 4.15 -33.79
C ALA A 52 -24.67 4.16 -35.29
N SER A 53 -25.67 4.19 -36.18
CA SER A 53 -25.42 4.11 -37.63
C SER A 53 -26.42 4.92 -38.44
N ALA A 54 -26.00 5.38 -39.61
CA ALA A 54 -26.88 6.09 -40.55
C ALA A 54 -27.68 5.10 -41.41
N ILE A 55 -28.88 5.49 -41.79
CA ILE A 55 -29.77 4.72 -42.66
C ILE A 55 -30.21 5.64 -43.79
N GLY A 56 -29.83 5.34 -45.03
CA GLY A 56 -30.18 6.16 -46.19
C GLY A 56 -29.66 7.61 -46.18
N MET A 57 -28.93 8.03 -45.15
CA MET A 57 -28.23 9.30 -45.03
C MET A 57 -26.72 9.09 -45.00
N THR A 58 -25.96 10.11 -45.37
CA THR A 58 -24.49 10.07 -45.37
C THR A 58 -23.95 10.89 -44.19
N PRO A 59 -23.22 10.25 -43.25
CA PRO A 59 -22.46 10.96 -42.23
C PRO A 59 -21.43 11.89 -42.86
N ALA A 60 -21.28 13.08 -42.28
CA ALA A 60 -20.20 13.98 -42.64
C ALA A 60 -18.84 13.40 -42.19
N SER A 61 -17.74 13.84 -42.82
CA SER A 61 -16.39 13.32 -42.58
C SER A 61 -15.76 13.75 -41.25
N GLY A 62 -16.44 14.56 -40.43
CA GLY A 62 -15.95 15.05 -39.14
C GLY A 62 -17.08 15.34 -38.15
N THR A 63 -16.71 15.81 -36.96
CA THR A 63 -17.65 16.32 -35.95
C THR A 63 -17.94 17.80 -36.16
N PHE A 64 -19.08 18.26 -35.65
CA PHE A 64 -19.54 19.64 -35.79
C PHE A 64 -20.01 20.19 -34.45
N ALA A 65 -20.11 21.51 -34.31
CA ALA A 65 -20.49 22.13 -33.04
C ALA A 65 -21.81 21.58 -32.47
N GLY A 66 -21.73 21.07 -31.25
CA GLY A 66 -22.80 20.44 -30.46
C GLY A 66 -23.49 21.37 -29.48
N THR A 67 -23.92 20.82 -28.35
CA THR A 67 -24.64 21.47 -27.25
C THR A 67 -24.38 20.78 -25.91
N ASN A 68 -24.30 21.55 -24.82
CA ASN A 68 -24.21 20.98 -23.46
C ASN A 68 -25.59 20.85 -22.78
N ASN A 69 -26.54 21.71 -23.14
CA ASN A 69 -27.84 21.81 -22.47
C ASN A 69 -29.02 21.38 -23.35
N GLY A 70 -28.74 20.95 -24.58
CA GLY A 70 -29.72 20.49 -25.56
C GLY A 70 -30.54 21.57 -26.24
N CYS A 71 -30.39 22.85 -25.88
CA CYS A 71 -31.17 23.96 -26.44
C CYS A 71 -30.32 25.03 -27.13
N THR A 72 -29.04 25.16 -26.79
CA THR A 72 -28.15 26.19 -27.35
C THR A 72 -26.86 25.57 -27.86
N GLN A 73 -26.40 26.01 -29.03
CA GLN A 73 -25.13 25.54 -29.56
C GLN A 73 -23.98 26.02 -28.67
N THR A 74 -23.06 25.13 -28.31
CA THR A 74 -21.91 25.44 -27.47
C THR A 74 -20.63 25.37 -28.30
N SER A 75 -19.71 26.32 -28.10
CA SER A 75 -18.38 26.24 -28.71
C SER A 75 -17.52 25.22 -28.00
N GLY A 76 -16.81 24.38 -28.75
CA GLY A 76 -15.92 23.35 -28.20
C GLY A 76 -16.59 22.02 -27.85
N THR A 77 -17.88 21.87 -28.14
CA THR A 77 -18.59 20.57 -28.07
C THR A 77 -18.79 19.99 -29.46
N ASN A 78 -18.98 18.69 -29.54
CA ASN A 78 -19.07 17.94 -30.78
C ASN A 78 -20.42 17.26 -30.96
N ALA A 79 -20.86 17.13 -32.21
CA ALA A 79 -22.10 16.48 -32.58
C ALA A 79 -21.90 15.68 -33.86
N TRP A 80 -22.73 14.64 -34.00
CA TRP A 80 -22.76 13.79 -35.18
C TRP A 80 -23.67 14.37 -36.26
N GLN A 81 -23.12 14.66 -37.44
CA GLN A 81 -23.84 15.33 -38.52
C GLN A 81 -24.11 14.43 -39.72
N PHE A 82 -25.32 14.51 -40.27
CA PHE A 82 -25.63 14.10 -41.64
C PHE A 82 -25.66 15.32 -42.55
N ASN A 83 -24.93 15.29 -43.65
CA ASN A 83 -24.95 16.34 -44.66
C ASN A 83 -24.59 15.77 -46.04
N PRO A 84 -25.55 15.62 -46.98
CA PRO A 84 -26.95 16.03 -46.84
C PRO A 84 -27.79 15.08 -45.95
N ALA A 85 -28.72 15.65 -45.19
CA ALA A 85 -29.81 14.95 -44.50
C ALA A 85 -30.95 14.65 -45.50
N THR A 86 -30.66 13.79 -46.47
CA THR A 86 -31.58 13.45 -47.55
C THR A 86 -32.74 12.61 -47.02
N PRO A 87 -34.01 13.07 -47.11
CA PRO A 87 -35.14 12.36 -46.53
C PRO A 87 -35.48 11.02 -47.23
N GLY A 88 -34.97 10.80 -48.44
CA GLY A 88 -35.23 9.60 -49.24
C GLY A 88 -36.42 9.78 -50.19
N SER A 89 -36.67 8.77 -51.04
CA SER A 89 -37.82 8.74 -51.96
C SER A 89 -39.09 8.18 -51.32
N SER A 90 -38.96 7.56 -50.13
CA SER A 90 -40.05 6.95 -49.38
C SER A 90 -40.13 7.59 -48.00
N ASN A 91 -41.35 7.76 -47.50
CA ASN A 91 -41.59 8.30 -46.17
C ASN A 91 -41.01 7.37 -45.09
N GLU A 92 -40.42 7.93 -44.03
CA GLU A 92 -40.02 7.19 -42.81
C GLU A 92 -38.93 6.11 -43.02
N THR A 93 -38.01 6.29 -43.99
CA THR A 93 -36.93 5.32 -44.29
C THR A 93 -35.50 5.77 -43.96
N ASN A 94 -35.22 7.08 -43.95
CA ASN A 94 -33.86 7.60 -43.85
C ASN A 94 -33.63 8.36 -42.54
N GLY A 95 -32.50 8.15 -41.85
CA GLY A 95 -32.17 8.83 -40.61
C GLY A 95 -31.04 8.19 -39.81
N ALA A 96 -31.13 8.28 -38.48
CA ALA A 96 -30.19 7.66 -37.52
C ALA A 96 -30.80 6.40 -36.87
N GLN A 97 -29.97 5.40 -36.61
CA GLN A 97 -30.29 4.19 -35.86
C GLN A 97 -29.39 4.03 -34.64
N PHE A 98 -29.97 3.61 -33.52
CA PHE A 98 -29.27 3.23 -32.31
C PHE A 98 -29.77 1.86 -31.81
N LEU A 99 -28.88 0.89 -31.65
CA LEU A 99 -29.18 -0.43 -31.04
C LEU A 99 -28.51 -0.52 -29.66
N VAL A 100 -29.28 -0.84 -28.63
CA VAL A 100 -28.85 -0.85 -27.22
C VAL A 100 -29.56 -2.00 -26.48
N SER A 101 -28.81 -2.80 -25.73
CA SER A 101 -29.39 -3.78 -24.79
C SER A 101 -29.97 -3.06 -23.58
N THR A 102 -31.24 -3.34 -23.27
CA THR A 102 -31.92 -2.86 -22.04
C THR A 102 -31.99 -3.95 -20.96
N VAL A 103 -31.18 -5.01 -21.08
CA VAL A 103 -31.11 -6.09 -20.07
C VAL A 103 -30.76 -5.51 -18.71
N GLY A 104 -31.55 -5.85 -17.69
CA GLY A 104 -31.42 -5.32 -16.33
C GLY A 104 -32.15 -3.99 -16.07
N PHE A 105 -32.83 -3.43 -17.05
CA PHE A 105 -33.55 -2.15 -16.93
C PHE A 105 -35.01 -2.25 -17.35
N GLN A 106 -35.86 -1.43 -16.72
CA GLN A 106 -37.25 -1.21 -17.05
C GLN A 106 -37.54 0.29 -17.17
N ASN A 107 -38.74 0.68 -17.61
CA ASN A 107 -39.15 2.07 -17.77
C ASN A 107 -38.15 2.84 -18.67
N ILE A 108 -37.99 2.36 -19.90
CA ILE A 108 -36.94 2.84 -20.82
C ILE A 108 -37.26 4.23 -21.35
N TYR A 109 -36.26 5.11 -21.38
CA TYR A 109 -36.30 6.43 -22.00
C TYR A 109 -35.19 6.57 -23.02
N PHE A 110 -35.49 7.32 -24.09
CA PHE A 110 -34.55 7.73 -25.12
C PHE A 110 -34.53 9.25 -25.20
N GLU A 111 -33.39 9.83 -24.87
CA GLU A 111 -33.14 11.27 -24.90
C GLU A 111 -32.13 11.58 -26.00
N TYR A 112 -32.36 12.63 -26.78
CA TYR A 112 -31.40 13.09 -27.77
C TYR A 112 -31.58 14.57 -28.06
N ASP A 113 -30.47 15.24 -28.34
CA ASP A 113 -30.47 16.61 -28.80
C ASP A 113 -30.42 16.61 -30.33
N HIS A 114 -31.31 17.36 -30.98
CA HIS A 114 -31.42 17.38 -32.44
C HIS A 114 -31.44 18.82 -32.97
N ARG A 115 -30.61 19.09 -33.99
CA ARG A 115 -30.58 20.37 -34.72
C ARG A 115 -30.80 20.15 -36.21
N PHE A 116 -31.57 21.06 -36.81
CA PHE A 116 -31.96 21.06 -38.21
C PHE A 116 -31.43 22.33 -38.90
N SER A 117 -30.71 22.22 -40.01
CA SER A 117 -30.40 23.40 -40.84
C SER A 117 -31.64 23.90 -41.59
N GLY A 118 -31.62 25.12 -42.12
CA GLY A 118 -32.76 25.72 -42.82
C GLY A 118 -33.43 24.84 -43.88
N THR A 119 -32.66 24.23 -44.78
CA THR A 119 -33.17 23.40 -45.88
C THR A 119 -33.41 21.94 -45.50
N ALA A 120 -33.10 21.54 -44.26
CA ALA A 120 -33.28 20.17 -43.77
C ALA A 120 -34.75 19.76 -43.74
N THR A 121 -35.01 18.46 -43.89
CA THR A 121 -36.34 17.90 -43.65
C THR A 121 -36.77 18.12 -42.20
N ARG A 122 -37.98 18.66 -42.01
CA ARG A 122 -38.43 19.27 -40.74
C ARG A 122 -39.05 18.30 -39.74
N THR A 123 -39.70 17.25 -40.21
CA THR A 123 -40.51 16.35 -39.39
C THR A 123 -39.81 15.01 -39.27
N VAL A 124 -39.85 14.40 -38.08
CA VAL A 124 -39.26 13.08 -37.83
C VAL A 124 -40.27 12.10 -37.23
N ARG A 125 -40.14 10.84 -37.59
CA ARG A 125 -40.80 9.71 -36.94
C ARG A 125 -39.81 9.01 -36.03
N ILE A 126 -40.26 8.66 -34.84
CA ILE A 126 -39.55 7.73 -33.97
C ILE A 126 -40.01 6.31 -34.32
N GLN A 127 -39.06 5.43 -34.57
CA GLN A 127 -39.31 3.99 -34.71
C GLN A 127 -38.55 3.22 -33.63
N TYR A 128 -39.06 2.05 -33.25
CA TYR A 128 -38.38 1.16 -32.33
C TYR A 128 -38.42 -0.28 -32.83
N THR A 129 -37.49 -1.09 -32.33
CA THR A 129 -37.45 -2.53 -32.56
C THR A 129 -37.32 -3.27 -31.23
N LEU A 130 -37.92 -4.45 -31.16
CA LEU A 130 -37.84 -5.36 -30.02
C LEU A 130 -37.00 -6.61 -30.33
N ASP A 131 -36.57 -6.78 -31.57
CA ASP A 131 -35.82 -7.95 -32.05
C ASP A 131 -34.57 -7.58 -32.85
N GLY A 132 -34.28 -6.28 -32.97
CA GLY A 132 -33.13 -5.75 -33.70
C GLY A 132 -33.35 -5.59 -35.21
N THR A 133 -34.46 -6.09 -35.78
CA THR A 133 -34.66 -6.19 -37.24
C THR A 133 -35.99 -5.65 -37.74
N ASN A 134 -37.10 -5.88 -37.01
CA ASN A 134 -38.43 -5.39 -37.35
C ASN A 134 -38.68 -4.05 -36.66
N TRP A 135 -39.02 -3.03 -37.44
CA TRP A 135 -39.18 -1.65 -36.96
C TRP A 135 -40.64 -1.22 -36.96
N LEU A 136 -41.09 -0.73 -35.81
CA LEU A 136 -42.45 -0.26 -35.57
C LEU A 136 -42.43 1.26 -35.40
N ASN A 137 -43.43 1.93 -35.97
CA ASN A 137 -43.64 3.36 -35.74
C ASN A 137 -44.15 3.59 -34.31
N LEU A 138 -43.50 4.52 -33.59
CA LEU A 138 -44.05 5.07 -32.36
C LEU A 138 -44.97 6.24 -32.71
N ASP A 139 -46.20 6.19 -32.22
CA ASP A 139 -47.07 7.38 -32.20
C ASP A 139 -46.72 8.26 -31.01
N VAL A 140 -46.11 9.40 -31.33
CA VAL A 140 -45.72 10.39 -30.34
C VAL A 140 -46.94 11.18 -29.86
N THR A 141 -47.13 11.24 -28.55
CA THR A 141 -48.22 11.94 -27.87
C THR A 141 -47.67 12.68 -26.65
N PRO A 142 -48.42 13.61 -26.04
CA PRO A 142 -47.99 14.27 -24.80
C PRO A 142 -47.69 13.33 -23.63
N SER A 143 -48.18 12.07 -23.66
CA SER A 143 -47.92 11.11 -22.58
C SER A 143 -46.57 10.38 -22.71
N ASN A 144 -45.98 10.34 -23.92
CA ASN A 144 -44.73 9.64 -24.17
C ASN A 144 -43.60 10.52 -24.70
N TYR A 145 -43.84 11.82 -24.83
CA TYR A 145 -42.86 12.75 -25.34
C TYR A 145 -42.85 14.06 -24.57
N SER A 146 -41.66 14.56 -24.32
CA SER A 146 -41.43 15.90 -23.81
C SER A 146 -40.25 16.56 -24.52
N ASN A 147 -40.26 17.89 -24.53
CA ASN A 147 -39.20 18.71 -25.09
C ASN A 147 -38.75 19.73 -24.04
N SER A 148 -37.44 19.88 -23.86
CA SER A 148 -36.90 20.80 -22.84
C SER A 148 -36.74 22.23 -23.34
N CYS A 149 -36.93 22.48 -24.64
CA CYS A 149 -36.66 23.77 -25.26
C CYS A 149 -37.97 24.46 -25.70
N SER A 150 -38.26 25.64 -25.14
CA SER A 150 -39.48 26.38 -25.46
C SER A 150 -39.59 26.70 -26.96
N GLY A 151 -40.77 26.46 -27.53
CA GLY A 151 -41.10 26.78 -28.93
C GLY A 151 -40.52 25.81 -29.97
N ARG A 152 -40.10 24.61 -29.56
CA ARG A 152 -39.43 23.62 -30.43
C ARG A 152 -40.05 22.24 -30.21
N GLY A 153 -40.03 21.39 -31.25
CA GLY A 153 -40.42 20.00 -31.10
C GLY A 153 -41.93 19.75 -30.99
N GLY A 154 -42.78 20.42 -31.77
CA GLY A 154 -44.23 20.21 -31.69
C GLY A 154 -44.65 18.81 -32.17
N ILE A 155 -45.77 18.29 -31.67
CA ILE A 155 -46.31 16.99 -32.08
C ILE A 155 -47.14 17.15 -33.37
N ASP A 156 -46.73 16.49 -34.44
CA ASP A 156 -47.36 16.52 -35.77
C ASP A 156 -47.94 15.14 -36.13
N ASN A 157 -49.18 14.87 -35.69
CA ASN A 157 -49.91 13.62 -35.95
C ASN A 157 -49.07 12.34 -35.72
N GLY A 158 -48.54 12.19 -34.49
CA GLY A 158 -47.67 11.08 -34.09
C GLY A 158 -46.18 11.26 -34.41
N ARG A 159 -45.81 12.36 -35.09
CA ARG A 159 -44.42 12.72 -35.43
C ARG A 159 -43.94 13.91 -34.62
N ILE A 160 -42.67 14.23 -34.71
CA ILE A 160 -42.07 15.40 -34.07
C ILE A 160 -41.65 16.40 -35.15
N ASP A 161 -42.28 17.56 -35.15
CA ASP A 161 -41.93 18.71 -35.98
C ASP A 161 -40.71 19.45 -35.40
N VAL A 162 -39.98 20.18 -36.23
CA VAL A 162 -38.87 21.03 -35.75
C VAL A 162 -39.36 22.10 -34.78
N SER A 163 -40.54 22.67 -35.01
CA SER A 163 -41.10 23.85 -34.31
C SER A 163 -42.28 23.51 -33.40
N ASP A 164 -42.52 24.36 -32.40
CA ASP A 164 -43.76 24.37 -31.60
C ASP A 164 -44.22 25.84 -31.44
N PRO A 165 -45.40 26.26 -31.95
CA PRO A 165 -46.42 25.44 -32.61
C PRO A 165 -45.98 24.91 -33.98
N VAL A 166 -46.48 23.71 -34.30
CA VAL A 166 -46.24 22.98 -35.55
C VAL A 166 -46.53 23.87 -36.77
N GLY A 167 -45.64 23.81 -37.77
CA GLY A 167 -45.76 24.57 -39.03
C GLY A 167 -45.03 25.92 -39.02
N SER A 168 -44.54 26.37 -37.87
CA SER A 168 -43.72 27.58 -37.77
C SER A 168 -42.34 27.38 -38.41
N ASN A 169 -41.70 28.45 -38.86
CA ASN A 169 -40.34 28.39 -39.40
C ASN A 169 -39.33 28.37 -38.26
N LEU A 170 -38.55 27.29 -38.14
CA LEU A 170 -37.49 27.17 -37.15
C LEU A 170 -36.31 26.40 -37.75
N SER A 171 -35.11 26.94 -37.59
CA SER A 171 -33.88 26.29 -38.06
C SER A 171 -32.69 26.69 -37.20
N ASP A 172 -31.59 25.97 -37.39
CA ASP A 172 -30.29 26.20 -36.76
C ASP A 172 -30.34 26.28 -35.22
N SER A 173 -31.35 25.60 -34.66
CA SER A 173 -31.69 25.58 -33.25
C SER A 173 -31.67 24.14 -32.73
N TRP A 174 -31.04 23.92 -31.58
CA TRP A 174 -31.01 22.63 -30.89
C TRP A 174 -32.31 22.36 -30.14
N SER A 175 -32.76 21.12 -30.08
CA SER A 175 -33.91 20.73 -29.27
C SER A 175 -33.68 19.39 -28.58
N ARG A 176 -33.77 19.38 -27.25
CA ARG A 176 -33.72 18.16 -26.45
C ARG A 176 -35.06 17.45 -26.41
N ARG A 177 -35.08 16.26 -26.98
CA ARG A 177 -36.26 15.41 -27.13
C ARG A 177 -36.13 14.21 -26.23
N ILE A 178 -37.17 13.95 -25.43
CA ILE A 178 -37.21 12.83 -24.48
C ILE A 178 -38.41 11.96 -24.84
N ILE A 179 -38.16 10.72 -25.19
CA ILE A 179 -39.16 9.71 -25.57
C ILE A 179 -39.25 8.66 -24.46
N ASN A 180 -40.46 8.41 -23.99
CA ASN A 180 -40.78 7.44 -22.95
C ASN A 180 -41.32 6.15 -23.58
N PHE A 181 -40.56 5.07 -23.47
CA PHE A 181 -40.92 3.72 -23.93
C PHE A 181 -41.49 2.83 -22.81
N SER A 182 -41.73 3.36 -21.60
CA SER A 182 -42.19 2.57 -20.45
C SER A 182 -43.51 1.82 -20.69
N ALA A 183 -44.36 2.31 -21.60
CA ALA A 183 -45.62 1.66 -21.99
C ALA A 183 -45.47 0.59 -23.09
N ILE A 184 -44.28 0.46 -23.69
CA ILE A 184 -44.02 -0.51 -24.76
C ILE A 184 -43.62 -1.85 -24.17
N SER A 185 -44.55 -2.82 -24.26
CA SER A 185 -44.28 -4.20 -23.88
C SER A 185 -43.10 -4.76 -24.68
N GLY A 186 -42.13 -5.36 -23.97
CA GLY A 186 -40.90 -5.91 -24.57
C GLY A 186 -39.74 -4.92 -24.71
N ALA A 187 -39.90 -3.63 -24.39
CA ALA A 187 -38.77 -2.70 -24.33
C ALA A 187 -37.89 -2.92 -23.07
N ASN A 188 -38.50 -3.34 -21.96
CA ASN A 188 -37.82 -3.66 -20.71
C ASN A 188 -37.04 -4.98 -20.84
N ASN A 189 -35.86 -5.05 -20.22
CA ASN A 189 -35.03 -6.25 -20.13
C ASN A 189 -34.75 -6.96 -21.48
N ASN A 190 -34.48 -6.20 -22.54
CA ASN A 190 -34.40 -6.72 -23.89
C ASN A 190 -33.00 -6.55 -24.50
N PRO A 191 -32.29 -7.64 -24.84
CA PRO A 191 -30.95 -7.56 -25.43
C PRO A 191 -30.93 -6.95 -26.83
N ASN A 192 -32.06 -6.91 -27.54
CA ASN A 192 -32.17 -6.54 -28.95
C ASN A 192 -32.97 -5.25 -29.17
N PHE A 193 -33.16 -4.43 -28.13
CA PHE A 193 -33.89 -3.18 -28.26
C PHE A 193 -33.14 -2.16 -29.12
N GLY A 194 -33.89 -1.29 -29.79
CA GLY A 194 -33.30 -0.21 -30.59
C GLY A 194 -34.30 0.85 -31.00
N VAL A 195 -33.78 2.03 -31.33
CA VAL A 195 -34.57 3.20 -31.75
C VAL A 195 -33.98 3.81 -33.02
N ARG A 196 -34.85 4.25 -33.94
CA ARG A 196 -34.48 5.08 -35.09
C ARG A 196 -35.18 6.43 -35.04
N VAL A 197 -34.49 7.44 -35.55
CA VAL A 197 -35.04 8.78 -35.81
C VAL A 197 -34.98 8.99 -37.31
N VAL A 198 -36.12 8.90 -37.99
CA VAL A 198 -36.20 8.94 -39.45
C VAL A 198 -36.99 10.14 -39.96
N ALA A 199 -36.62 10.65 -41.13
CA ALA A 199 -37.33 11.73 -41.80
C ALA A 199 -38.76 11.31 -42.10
N ALA A 200 -39.72 12.22 -41.88
CA ALA A 200 -41.12 11.97 -42.14
C ALA A 200 -41.78 13.13 -42.88
N HIS A 201 -42.87 12.84 -43.57
CA HIS A 201 -43.71 13.84 -44.21
C HIS A 201 -44.35 14.74 -43.17
N TYR A 202 -44.45 16.03 -43.50
CA TYR A 202 -45.23 17.00 -42.73
C TYR A 202 -46.72 16.69 -42.92
N SER A 203 -47.44 16.44 -41.81
CA SER A 203 -48.76 15.80 -41.87
C SER A 203 -49.79 16.56 -42.70
N THR A 204 -49.73 17.90 -42.69
CA THR A 204 -50.67 18.76 -43.41
C THR A 204 -50.51 18.65 -44.93
N THR A 205 -49.29 18.39 -45.41
CA THR A 205 -49.00 18.39 -46.86
C THR A 205 -48.71 17.02 -47.43
N GLY A 206 -48.35 16.05 -46.60
CA GLY A 206 -47.94 14.72 -47.06
C GLY A 206 -46.62 14.72 -47.84
N GLU A 207 -45.76 15.71 -47.60
CA GLU A 207 -44.47 15.91 -48.29
C GLU A 207 -43.34 16.20 -47.30
N PHE A 208 -42.09 15.96 -47.68
CA PHE A 208 -40.94 16.43 -46.91
C PHE A 208 -40.78 17.95 -47.05
N ARG A 209 -40.98 18.69 -45.95
CA ARG A 209 -40.90 20.16 -45.94
C ARG A 209 -39.64 20.65 -45.26
N GLN A 210 -39.17 21.83 -45.68
CA GLN A 210 -37.97 22.46 -45.11
C GLN A 210 -38.24 22.99 -43.70
N ALA A 211 -37.21 22.94 -42.85
CA ALA A 211 -37.27 23.40 -41.47
C ALA A 211 -37.58 24.91 -41.35
N ASN A 212 -36.94 25.74 -42.20
CA ASN A 212 -37.15 27.20 -42.19
C ASN A 212 -38.28 27.69 -43.11
N ASN A 213 -38.91 26.81 -43.89
CA ASN A 213 -39.99 27.16 -44.79
C ASN A 213 -40.90 25.95 -45.07
N VAL A 214 -42.01 25.88 -44.34
CA VAL A 214 -43.00 24.79 -44.44
C VAL A 214 -43.57 24.58 -45.85
N ASN A 215 -43.50 25.58 -46.73
CA ASN A 215 -44.06 25.50 -48.08
C ASN A 215 -43.08 24.93 -49.11
N SER A 216 -41.78 24.84 -48.78
CA SER A 216 -40.75 24.36 -49.70
C SER A 216 -40.44 22.89 -49.49
N ILE A 217 -40.20 22.15 -50.58
CA ILE A 217 -39.77 20.74 -50.51
C ILE A 217 -38.33 20.67 -49.98
N ALA A 218 -38.10 19.81 -49.00
CA ALA A 218 -36.77 19.51 -48.49
C ALA A 218 -36.11 18.44 -49.34
N THR A 219 -34.94 18.76 -49.91
CA THR A 219 -34.14 17.82 -50.72
C THR A 219 -32.78 17.50 -50.09
N GLY A 220 -32.39 18.17 -49.01
CA GLY A 220 -31.07 18.05 -48.39
C GLY A 220 -30.97 18.91 -47.13
N GLY A 221 -29.81 19.50 -46.84
CA GLY A 221 -29.53 20.23 -45.60
C GLY A 221 -28.76 19.38 -44.60
N ALA A 222 -28.62 19.84 -43.35
CA ALA A 222 -27.90 19.12 -42.30
C ALA A 222 -28.79 18.80 -41.09
N TRP A 223 -28.66 17.57 -40.59
CA TRP A 223 -29.13 17.15 -39.27
C TRP A 223 -27.93 16.93 -38.38
N ARG A 224 -28.05 17.30 -37.10
CA ARG A 224 -27.05 17.00 -36.08
C ARG A 224 -27.69 16.37 -34.85
N PHE A 225 -27.05 15.32 -34.36
CA PHE A 225 -27.41 14.62 -33.13
C PHE A 225 -26.32 14.84 -32.10
N ASP A 226 -26.75 15.07 -30.87
CA ASP A 226 -25.87 15.22 -29.72
C ASP A 226 -26.53 14.60 -28.46
N ASN A 227 -25.72 14.27 -27.45
CA ASN A 227 -26.13 13.70 -26.16
C ASN A 227 -27.18 12.57 -26.28
N VAL A 228 -27.02 11.68 -27.26
CA VAL A 228 -27.95 10.57 -27.48
C VAL A 228 -27.81 9.59 -26.32
N THR A 229 -28.85 9.46 -25.51
CA THR A 229 -28.81 8.78 -24.22
C THR A 229 -30.00 7.84 -24.05
N PHE A 230 -29.73 6.58 -23.76
CA PHE A 230 -30.72 5.62 -23.27
C PHE A 230 -30.66 5.57 -21.75
N LYS A 231 -31.83 5.65 -21.11
CA LYS A 231 -31.96 5.59 -19.65
C LYS A 231 -33.03 4.58 -19.24
N GLY A 232 -32.97 4.09 -18.02
CA GLY A 232 -34.01 3.24 -17.46
C GLY A 232 -33.88 3.09 -15.95
N ASP A 233 -34.89 2.54 -15.31
CA ASP A 233 -34.85 2.14 -13.92
C ASP A 233 -34.24 0.74 -13.82
N PRO A 234 -33.25 0.49 -12.93
CA PRO A 234 -32.75 -0.85 -12.69
C PRO A 234 -33.88 -1.79 -12.25
N ILE A 235 -33.95 -2.97 -12.86
CA ILE A 235 -34.83 -4.03 -12.38
C ILE A 235 -34.25 -4.55 -11.07
N GLY A 236 -35.01 -4.40 -9.98
CA GLY A 236 -34.62 -4.96 -8.69
C GLY A 236 -34.41 -6.47 -8.80
N ALA A 237 -33.30 -6.96 -8.26
CA ALA A 237 -33.02 -8.39 -8.32
C ALA A 237 -33.93 -9.18 -7.38
N THR A 238 -34.52 -10.27 -7.87
CA THR A 238 -35.31 -11.16 -7.02
C THR A 238 -34.38 -12.05 -6.22
N THR A 239 -34.59 -12.12 -4.91
CA THR A 239 -33.76 -12.93 -4.01
C THR A 239 -34.44 -14.27 -3.73
N PHE A 240 -33.68 -15.36 -3.85
CA PHE A 240 -34.09 -16.71 -3.52
C PHE A 240 -33.18 -17.29 -2.46
N TYR A 241 -33.75 -18.01 -1.50
CA TYR A 241 -33.05 -18.70 -0.44
C TYR A 241 -33.21 -20.21 -0.61
N ASN A 242 -32.16 -20.97 -0.31
CA ASN A 242 -32.24 -22.42 -0.36
C ASN A 242 -33.03 -22.97 0.84
N LYS A 243 -33.67 -24.13 0.70
CA LYS A 243 -34.25 -24.89 1.81
C LYS A 243 -33.16 -25.57 2.64
N THR A 244 -33.49 -25.95 3.88
CA THR A 244 -32.58 -26.67 4.79
C THR A 244 -32.11 -28.03 4.24
N THR A 245 -32.89 -28.65 3.35
CA THR A 245 -32.57 -29.94 2.71
C THR A 245 -32.88 -29.89 1.21
N GLY A 246 -32.17 -30.73 0.45
CA GLY A 246 -32.32 -30.86 -1.00
C GLY A 246 -31.08 -30.44 -1.78
N ASP A 247 -31.02 -30.84 -3.04
CA ASP A 247 -29.96 -30.50 -3.98
C ASP A 247 -30.12 -29.03 -4.45
N LEU A 248 -29.05 -28.23 -4.37
CA LEU A 248 -29.03 -26.82 -4.78
C LEU A 248 -29.22 -26.64 -6.29
N ASN A 249 -28.98 -27.67 -7.10
CA ASN A 249 -29.25 -27.69 -8.55
C ASN A 249 -30.73 -27.88 -8.91
N LEU A 250 -31.62 -28.05 -7.94
CA LEU A 250 -33.05 -28.20 -8.19
C LEU A 250 -33.77 -26.89 -7.88
N LEU A 251 -34.45 -26.28 -8.86
CA LEU A 251 -35.23 -25.04 -8.65
C LEU A 251 -36.25 -25.18 -7.50
N SER A 252 -36.77 -26.39 -7.25
CA SER A 252 -37.75 -26.68 -6.19
C SER A 252 -37.17 -26.63 -4.77
N THR A 253 -35.85 -26.56 -4.61
CA THR A 253 -35.17 -26.41 -3.32
C THR A 253 -34.91 -24.96 -2.96
N TRP A 254 -35.40 -24.02 -3.77
CA TRP A 254 -35.30 -22.59 -3.56
C TRP A 254 -36.68 -21.95 -3.40
N GLY A 255 -36.72 -20.80 -2.71
CA GLY A 255 -37.93 -20.02 -2.55
C GLY A 255 -37.63 -18.56 -2.17
N THR A 256 -38.60 -17.66 -2.33
CA THR A 256 -38.45 -16.23 -2.07
C THR A 256 -38.36 -15.85 -0.59
N ASN A 257 -38.78 -16.73 0.32
CA ASN A 257 -38.73 -16.47 1.76
C ASN A 257 -37.38 -16.91 2.35
N PRO A 258 -36.89 -16.27 3.42
CA PRO A 258 -35.60 -16.59 4.05
C PRO A 258 -35.42 -18.05 4.49
N ASP A 259 -36.50 -18.80 4.73
CA ASP A 259 -36.48 -20.23 5.08
C ASP A 259 -36.45 -21.18 3.86
N GLY A 260 -36.36 -20.62 2.65
CA GLY A 260 -36.40 -21.35 1.38
C GLY A 260 -37.80 -21.74 0.93
N THR A 261 -38.86 -21.30 1.62
CA THR A 261 -40.25 -21.45 1.17
C THR A 261 -40.65 -20.30 0.22
N GLY A 262 -41.88 -20.35 -0.29
CA GLY A 262 -42.39 -19.36 -1.24
C GLY A 262 -42.24 -19.82 -2.69
N THR A 263 -42.24 -18.87 -3.62
CA THR A 263 -42.22 -19.17 -5.04
C THR A 263 -40.80 -19.57 -5.49
N PRO A 264 -40.61 -20.73 -6.14
CA PRO A 264 -39.30 -21.11 -6.64
C PRO A 264 -38.88 -20.22 -7.82
N PRO A 265 -37.56 -20.08 -8.07
CA PRO A 265 -37.04 -19.43 -9.26
C PRO A 265 -37.52 -20.15 -10.52
N ALA A 266 -37.80 -19.39 -11.58
CA ALA A 266 -38.24 -19.94 -12.85
C ALA A 266 -37.11 -20.65 -13.63
N SER A 267 -35.86 -20.22 -13.43
CA SER A 267 -34.64 -20.77 -14.04
C SER A 267 -33.41 -20.21 -13.31
N PHE A 268 -32.27 -20.88 -13.39
CA PHE A 268 -30.95 -20.36 -12.98
C PHE A 268 -30.28 -19.47 -14.04
N THR A 269 -30.84 -19.43 -15.25
CA THR A 269 -30.36 -18.63 -16.39
C THR A 269 -31.07 -17.28 -16.52
N ALA A 270 -32.10 -17.04 -15.71
CA ALA A 270 -32.84 -15.79 -15.75
C ALA A 270 -32.02 -14.65 -15.11
N ALA A 271 -32.07 -13.48 -15.74
CA ALA A 271 -31.34 -12.31 -15.28
C ALA A 271 -31.92 -11.72 -13.99
N ASN A 272 -31.10 -10.92 -13.28
CA ASN A 272 -31.45 -10.17 -12.07
C ASN A 272 -31.95 -11.08 -10.93
N GLN A 273 -31.19 -12.14 -10.62
CA GLN A 273 -31.50 -13.06 -9.52
C GLN A 273 -30.37 -13.16 -8.50
N ILE A 274 -30.71 -13.16 -7.22
CA ILE A 274 -29.76 -13.36 -6.13
C ILE A 274 -30.08 -14.70 -5.47
N PHE A 275 -29.11 -15.61 -5.46
CA PHE A 275 -29.24 -16.92 -4.83
C PHE A 275 -28.46 -16.94 -3.50
N VAL A 276 -29.18 -16.89 -2.38
CA VAL A 276 -28.64 -16.87 -1.03
C VAL A 276 -28.63 -18.27 -0.44
N ILE A 277 -27.44 -18.81 -0.17
CA ILE A 277 -27.27 -20.04 0.58
C ILE A 277 -27.29 -19.68 2.06
N ALA A 278 -28.47 -19.75 2.69
CA ALA A 278 -28.72 -19.33 4.07
C ALA A 278 -29.13 -20.48 5.00
N ASN A 279 -29.64 -21.59 4.47
CA ASN A 279 -30.22 -22.66 5.29
C ASN A 279 -29.44 -23.97 5.18
N GLY A 280 -29.33 -24.67 6.30
CA GLY A 280 -28.60 -25.95 6.38
C GLY A 280 -27.08 -25.79 6.30
N ASN A 281 -26.38 -26.90 6.08
CA ASN A 281 -24.94 -26.94 5.83
C ASN A 281 -24.71 -27.86 4.63
N PRO A 282 -25.09 -27.42 3.41
CA PRO A 282 -25.30 -28.33 2.30
C PRO A 282 -24.00 -29.03 1.87
N GLY A 283 -22.86 -28.37 1.99
CA GLY A 283 -21.65 -28.76 1.26
C GLY A 283 -21.90 -28.76 -0.25
N ILE A 284 -21.01 -28.14 -1.02
CA ILE A 284 -21.10 -28.09 -2.48
C ILE A 284 -20.10 -29.12 -2.98
N PHE A 285 -20.64 -30.30 -3.32
CA PHE A 285 -19.87 -31.45 -3.80
C PHE A 285 -20.06 -31.70 -5.29
N TYR A 286 -20.77 -30.84 -6.01
CA TYR A 286 -21.04 -30.95 -7.44
C TYR A 286 -20.94 -29.56 -8.09
N THR A 287 -21.05 -29.49 -9.40
CA THR A 287 -21.11 -28.22 -10.12
C THR A 287 -22.46 -27.54 -9.90
N PHE A 288 -22.46 -26.32 -9.35
CA PHE A 288 -23.64 -25.48 -9.16
C PHE A 288 -23.55 -24.26 -10.10
N GLU A 289 -24.50 -24.10 -11.02
CA GLU A 289 -24.44 -23.10 -12.09
C GLU A 289 -25.59 -22.07 -12.02
N ILE A 290 -25.22 -20.79 -11.98
CA ILE A 290 -26.06 -19.62 -12.16
C ILE A 290 -25.47 -18.81 -13.32
N SER A 291 -26.19 -18.61 -14.42
CA SER A 291 -25.65 -17.94 -15.62
C SER A 291 -26.46 -16.74 -16.11
N GLY A 292 -27.53 -16.38 -15.39
CA GLY A 292 -28.29 -15.17 -15.68
C GLY A 292 -27.46 -13.89 -15.56
N ALA A 293 -27.69 -12.94 -16.47
CA ALA A 293 -27.05 -11.62 -16.40
C ALA A 293 -27.46 -10.88 -15.11
N ASN A 294 -26.52 -10.15 -14.51
CA ASN A 294 -26.73 -9.46 -13.22
C ASN A 294 -27.17 -10.38 -12.06
N SER A 295 -26.96 -11.70 -12.18
CA SER A 295 -27.25 -12.65 -11.12
C SER A 295 -25.99 -12.99 -10.32
N LYS A 296 -26.17 -13.36 -9.04
CA LYS A 296 -25.05 -13.69 -8.13
C LYS A 296 -25.44 -14.74 -7.11
N VAL A 297 -24.42 -15.37 -6.52
CA VAL A 297 -24.56 -16.25 -5.36
C VAL A 297 -24.08 -15.50 -4.11
N VAL A 298 -24.78 -15.66 -3.00
CA VAL A 298 -24.42 -15.09 -1.69
C VAL A 298 -24.37 -16.23 -0.67
N ILE A 299 -23.28 -16.33 0.09
CA ILE A 299 -23.19 -17.26 1.22
C ILE A 299 -23.61 -16.52 2.50
N GLY A 300 -24.65 -17.02 3.17
CA GLY A 300 -25.21 -16.46 4.40
C GLY A 300 -26.24 -15.36 4.19
N ASP A 301 -27.07 -15.17 5.22
CA ASP A 301 -28.11 -14.13 5.28
C ASP A 301 -27.63 -12.83 5.96
N GLY A 302 -26.38 -12.82 6.45
CA GLY A 302 -25.78 -11.69 7.18
C GLY A 302 -26.22 -11.56 8.64
N ILE A 303 -26.97 -12.54 9.16
CA ILE A 303 -27.51 -12.52 10.53
C ILE A 303 -27.08 -13.79 11.27
N ASN A 304 -27.28 -14.95 10.66
CA ASN A 304 -27.04 -16.25 11.26
C ASN A 304 -25.72 -16.84 10.76
N PRO A 305 -24.90 -17.44 11.64
CA PRO A 305 -23.70 -18.13 11.22
C PRO A 305 -24.04 -19.33 10.32
N ILE A 306 -23.38 -19.41 9.16
CA ILE A 306 -23.44 -20.57 8.27
C ILE A 306 -22.03 -20.94 7.82
N GLN A 307 -21.81 -22.22 7.54
CA GLN A 307 -20.61 -22.68 6.86
C GLN A 307 -20.99 -23.39 5.57
N VAL A 308 -20.29 -23.07 4.48
CA VAL A 308 -20.45 -23.73 3.19
C VAL A 308 -19.08 -24.16 2.70
N SER A 309 -18.93 -25.45 2.39
CA SER A 309 -17.70 -26.04 1.88
C SER A 309 -17.83 -26.35 0.41
N LEU A 310 -16.89 -25.90 -0.42
CA LEU A 310 -16.75 -26.29 -1.81
C LEU A 310 -15.60 -27.30 -1.92
N ASP A 311 -15.96 -28.55 -2.19
CA ASP A 311 -15.05 -29.68 -2.23
C ASP A 311 -14.97 -30.26 -3.64
N PRO A 312 -13.75 -30.57 -4.15
CA PRO A 312 -13.64 -31.28 -5.42
C PRO A 312 -14.21 -32.70 -5.25
N THR A 313 -15.00 -33.15 -6.23
CA THR A 313 -15.38 -34.57 -6.35
C THR A 313 -14.15 -35.45 -6.60
N ALA A 314 -14.31 -36.77 -6.49
CA ALA A 314 -13.30 -37.73 -6.96
C ALA A 314 -12.91 -37.53 -8.45
N ALA A 315 -13.76 -36.84 -9.24
CA ALA A 315 -13.51 -36.46 -10.63
C ALA A 315 -12.86 -35.07 -10.78
N GLY A 316 -12.64 -34.32 -9.70
CA GLY A 316 -12.06 -32.97 -9.73
C GLY A 316 -13.01 -31.85 -10.17
N THR A 317 -14.33 -32.06 -10.16
CA THR A 317 -15.32 -31.20 -10.85
C THR A 317 -16.20 -30.32 -9.95
N GLY A 318 -16.05 -30.37 -8.62
CA GLY A 318 -16.82 -29.51 -7.71
C GLY A 318 -16.49 -28.03 -7.96
N GLN A 319 -17.47 -27.25 -8.42
CA GLN A 319 -17.30 -25.85 -8.83
C GLN A 319 -18.62 -25.07 -8.64
N ILE A 320 -18.52 -23.81 -8.26
CA ILE A 320 -19.63 -22.86 -8.45
C ILE A 320 -19.33 -22.09 -9.75
N ILE A 321 -20.27 -22.14 -10.69
CA ILE A 321 -20.24 -21.35 -11.92
C ILE A 321 -21.27 -20.23 -11.72
N ALA A 322 -20.79 -19.03 -11.45
CA ALA A 322 -21.64 -17.85 -11.32
C ALA A 322 -20.86 -16.61 -11.79
N PRO A 323 -21.53 -15.50 -12.15
CA PRO A 323 -20.83 -14.25 -12.43
C PRO A 323 -20.05 -13.75 -11.22
N VAL A 324 -20.67 -13.79 -10.03
CA VAL A 324 -20.14 -13.24 -8.78
C VAL A 324 -20.54 -14.11 -7.58
N LEU A 325 -19.63 -14.22 -6.61
CA LEU A 325 -19.86 -14.82 -5.29
C LEU A 325 -19.63 -13.78 -4.18
N ASP A 326 -20.66 -13.50 -3.40
CA ASP A 326 -20.56 -12.70 -2.17
C ASP A 326 -20.54 -13.62 -0.92
N ILE A 327 -19.94 -13.14 0.15
CA ILE A 327 -19.94 -13.79 1.46
C ILE A 327 -20.43 -12.77 2.48
N ALA A 328 -21.62 -13.03 3.05
CA ALA A 328 -22.28 -12.15 4.00
C ALA A 328 -21.65 -12.24 5.40
N GLU A 329 -22.02 -11.30 6.28
CA GLU A 329 -21.62 -11.30 7.69
C GLU A 329 -21.90 -12.65 8.36
N PHE A 330 -21.02 -13.06 9.28
CA PHE A 330 -21.09 -14.32 10.03
C PHE A 330 -20.99 -15.62 9.20
N ALA A 331 -20.93 -15.53 7.87
CA ALA A 331 -20.76 -16.69 7.01
C ALA A 331 -19.29 -17.13 6.90
N THR A 332 -19.08 -18.44 6.77
CA THR A 332 -17.77 -19.03 6.43
C THR A 332 -17.87 -19.77 5.11
N PHE A 333 -17.14 -19.29 4.10
CA PHE A 333 -16.92 -20.05 2.87
C PHE A 333 -15.60 -20.80 2.94
N ILE A 334 -15.63 -22.11 2.73
CA ILE A 334 -14.47 -23.00 2.75
C ILE A 334 -14.26 -23.51 1.34
N THR A 335 -13.08 -23.34 0.77
CA THR A 335 -12.73 -23.92 -0.53
C THR A 335 -11.53 -24.86 -0.43
N ARG A 336 -11.63 -25.98 -1.16
CA ARG A 336 -10.52 -26.91 -1.42
C ARG A 336 -10.20 -26.99 -2.92
N THR A 337 -10.61 -26.00 -3.69
CA THR A 337 -10.42 -25.91 -5.14
C THR A 337 -10.13 -24.48 -5.59
N ASN A 338 -9.58 -24.32 -6.79
CA ASN A 338 -9.41 -23.02 -7.45
C ASN A 338 -10.61 -22.67 -8.36
N ASN A 339 -11.58 -23.59 -8.49
CA ASN A 339 -12.73 -23.44 -9.37
C ASN A 339 -13.91 -22.81 -8.63
N PHE A 340 -13.87 -21.49 -8.45
CA PHE A 340 -14.98 -20.71 -7.91
C PHE A 340 -15.11 -19.37 -8.67
N PRO A 341 -16.27 -18.68 -8.58
CA PRO A 341 -16.55 -17.45 -9.30
C PRO A 341 -15.61 -16.29 -8.95
N THR A 342 -15.72 -15.21 -9.71
CA THR A 342 -15.18 -13.91 -9.27
C THR A 342 -15.77 -13.55 -7.91
N LEU A 343 -14.92 -13.17 -6.96
CA LEU A 343 -15.36 -12.73 -5.64
C LEU A 343 -15.93 -11.31 -5.74
N GLY A 344 -17.13 -11.13 -5.20
CA GLY A 344 -17.76 -9.83 -5.03
C GLY A 344 -17.48 -9.26 -3.64
N ILE A 345 -18.54 -9.00 -2.89
CA ILE A 345 -18.45 -8.47 -1.53
C ILE A 345 -18.14 -9.61 -0.56
N ILE A 346 -17.03 -9.50 0.17
CA ILE A 346 -16.73 -10.35 1.32
C ILE A 346 -16.86 -9.47 2.56
N ALA A 347 -17.89 -9.71 3.36
CA ALA A 347 -18.23 -8.86 4.49
C ALA A 347 -17.13 -8.89 5.58
N PRO A 348 -16.86 -7.78 6.29
CA PRO A 348 -15.79 -7.70 7.30
C PRO A 348 -15.82 -8.79 8.39
N GLY A 349 -17.00 -9.20 8.87
CA GLY A 349 -17.15 -10.27 9.87
C GLY A 349 -17.36 -11.67 9.28
N SER A 350 -17.22 -11.85 7.97
CA SER A 350 -17.25 -13.16 7.30
C SER A 350 -15.88 -13.85 7.33
N THR A 351 -15.82 -15.12 6.92
CA THR A 351 -14.56 -15.88 6.81
C THR A 351 -14.43 -16.55 5.45
N PHE A 352 -13.31 -16.31 4.77
CA PHE A 352 -12.88 -17.09 3.61
C PHE A 352 -11.75 -18.04 4.02
N ARG A 353 -11.96 -19.35 3.84
CA ARG A 353 -11.00 -20.39 4.23
C ARG A 353 -10.52 -21.18 3.02
N TYR A 354 -9.22 -21.17 2.78
CA TYR A 354 -8.54 -22.14 1.92
C TYR A 354 -8.06 -23.31 2.78
N THR A 355 -8.36 -24.55 2.40
CA THR A 355 -7.86 -25.74 3.11
C THR A 355 -7.76 -26.95 2.19
N GLY A 356 -7.02 -27.98 2.58
CA GLY A 356 -6.87 -29.20 1.79
C GLY A 356 -5.64 -30.02 2.17
N PRO A 357 -5.52 -31.25 1.64
CA PRO A 357 -4.33 -32.08 1.81
C PRO A 357 -3.13 -31.56 1.00
N SER A 358 -1.93 -32.04 1.33
CA SER A 358 -0.65 -31.63 0.70
C SER A 358 -0.53 -31.95 -0.79
N SER A 359 -1.43 -32.79 -1.33
CA SER A 359 -1.53 -33.06 -2.77
C SER A 359 -2.14 -31.89 -3.56
N LEU A 360 -2.77 -30.91 -2.90
CA LEU A 360 -3.38 -29.76 -3.54
C LEU A 360 -2.48 -28.52 -3.53
N THR A 361 -2.61 -27.73 -4.59
CA THR A 361 -2.09 -26.36 -4.66
C THR A 361 -3.25 -25.40 -4.89
N LEU A 362 -3.44 -24.47 -3.96
CA LEU A 362 -4.52 -23.50 -3.97
C LEU A 362 -3.98 -22.11 -4.24
N ASN A 363 -4.65 -21.35 -5.10
CA ASN A 363 -4.30 -19.99 -5.46
C ASN A 363 -5.23 -19.03 -4.71
N VAL A 364 -4.65 -18.24 -3.82
CA VAL A 364 -5.37 -17.17 -3.13
C VAL A 364 -5.65 -16.06 -4.14
N VAL A 365 -6.88 -15.56 -4.17
CA VAL A 365 -7.29 -14.50 -5.10
C VAL A 365 -7.07 -13.14 -4.45
N ALA A 366 -6.72 -12.12 -5.23
CA ALA A 366 -6.64 -10.76 -4.70
C ALA A 366 -8.06 -10.21 -4.50
N ALA A 367 -8.45 -10.03 -3.24
CA ALA A 367 -9.77 -9.52 -2.84
C ALA A 367 -9.70 -8.73 -1.52
N SER A 368 -10.81 -8.11 -1.12
CA SER A 368 -10.93 -7.50 0.21
C SER A 368 -11.64 -8.47 1.14
N TYR A 369 -10.89 -9.23 1.93
CA TYR A 369 -11.41 -10.27 2.80
C TYR A 369 -11.96 -9.70 4.12
N GLY A 370 -12.94 -10.38 4.71
CA GLY A 370 -13.23 -10.26 6.15
C GLY A 370 -12.12 -10.92 6.95
N ASN A 371 -12.34 -12.14 7.44
CA ASN A 371 -11.28 -13.02 7.92
C ASN A 371 -10.73 -13.88 6.76
N LEU A 372 -9.42 -14.10 6.74
CA LEU A 372 -8.76 -15.00 5.80
C LEU A 372 -8.07 -16.14 6.56
N GLU A 373 -8.40 -17.37 6.21
CA GLU A 373 -7.81 -18.55 6.82
C GLU A 373 -7.11 -19.41 5.76
N LEU A 374 -5.80 -19.56 5.88
CA LEU A 374 -4.97 -20.39 5.02
C LEU A 374 -4.58 -21.65 5.80
N LEU A 375 -5.47 -22.66 5.81
CA LEU A 375 -5.37 -23.85 6.66
C LEU A 375 -5.03 -25.12 5.88
N GLY A 376 -4.95 -26.25 6.58
CA GLY A 376 -4.61 -27.56 6.00
C GLY A 376 -3.16 -27.63 5.51
N SER A 377 -2.79 -28.77 4.93
CA SER A 377 -1.43 -29.06 4.45
C SER A 377 -1.21 -28.75 2.97
N ALA A 378 -2.25 -28.36 2.23
CA ALA A 378 -2.14 -27.84 0.87
C ALA A 378 -1.16 -26.66 0.79
N THR A 379 -0.50 -26.53 -0.35
CA THR A 379 0.33 -25.35 -0.67
C THR A 379 -0.58 -24.20 -1.10
N LYS A 380 -0.43 -23.01 -0.49
CA LYS A 380 -1.20 -21.80 -0.83
C LYS A 380 -0.29 -20.80 -1.52
N ASN A 381 -0.60 -20.48 -2.77
CA ASN A 381 0.09 -19.43 -3.53
C ASN A 381 -0.62 -18.09 -3.31
N LEU A 382 0.10 -17.09 -2.79
CA LEU A 382 -0.43 -15.73 -2.71
C LEU A 382 -0.42 -15.06 -4.09
N PRO A 383 -1.41 -14.21 -4.41
CA PRO A 383 -1.49 -13.55 -5.71
C PRO A 383 -0.39 -12.50 -5.86
N ASP A 384 0.03 -12.19 -7.10
CA ASP A 384 0.98 -11.11 -7.36
C ASP A 384 0.39 -9.71 -7.09
N ALA A 385 -0.93 -9.56 -7.14
CA ALA A 385 -1.60 -8.30 -6.83
C ALA A 385 -1.72 -8.07 -5.30
N SER A 386 -1.78 -6.79 -4.92
CA SER A 386 -2.10 -6.37 -3.54
C SER A 386 -3.55 -6.73 -3.18
N PHE A 387 -3.80 -7.00 -1.90
CA PHE A 387 -5.13 -7.35 -1.40
C PHE A 387 -5.28 -6.94 0.07
N SER A 388 -6.49 -6.98 0.62
CA SER A 388 -6.77 -6.51 1.98
C SER A 388 -7.49 -7.56 2.83
N ILE A 389 -7.31 -7.46 4.14
CA ILE A 389 -7.97 -8.31 5.15
C ILE A 389 -8.48 -7.40 6.26
N ALA A 390 -9.81 -7.32 6.37
CA ALA A 390 -10.49 -6.45 7.32
C ALA A 390 -10.52 -7.03 8.75
N GLY A 391 -10.58 -8.36 8.86
CA GLY A 391 -10.59 -9.16 10.07
C GLY A 391 -9.25 -9.87 10.32
N ASN A 392 -9.29 -11.10 10.83
CA ASN A 392 -8.10 -11.86 11.22
C ASN A 392 -7.48 -12.69 10.08
N LEU A 393 -6.16 -12.88 10.15
CA LEU A 393 -5.42 -13.80 9.29
C LEU A 393 -4.93 -15.01 10.09
N THR A 394 -5.33 -16.22 9.70
CA THR A 394 -4.82 -17.46 10.29
C THR A 394 -4.04 -18.28 9.28
N LEU A 395 -2.83 -18.69 9.64
CA LEU A 395 -1.88 -19.39 8.78
C LEU A 395 -1.59 -20.80 9.31
N ALA A 396 -1.59 -21.80 8.43
CA ALA A 396 -1.11 -23.16 8.70
C ALA A 396 -0.55 -23.82 7.42
N GLY A 397 0.33 -24.82 7.57
CA GLY A 397 0.90 -25.56 6.45
C GLY A 397 1.80 -24.71 5.56
N THR A 398 1.90 -25.06 4.27
CA THR A 398 2.82 -24.39 3.33
C THR A 398 2.18 -23.16 2.68
N ILE A 399 2.85 -22.01 2.77
CA ILE A 399 2.42 -20.74 2.16
C ILE A 399 3.56 -20.18 1.30
N ASN A 400 3.30 -20.01 0.02
CA ASN A 400 4.25 -19.45 -0.94
C ASN A 400 4.09 -17.93 -1.00
N THR A 401 5.12 -17.22 -0.52
CA THR A 401 5.14 -15.75 -0.42
C THR A 401 5.97 -15.08 -1.52
N ASN A 402 6.42 -15.81 -2.53
CA ASN A 402 7.13 -15.23 -3.67
C ASN A 402 6.20 -14.34 -4.51
N SER A 403 6.70 -13.19 -4.97
CA SER A 403 5.98 -12.34 -5.93
C SER A 403 6.89 -11.79 -7.01
N THR A 404 6.39 -11.73 -8.24
CA THR A 404 7.09 -11.06 -9.34
C THR A 404 7.01 -9.54 -9.25
N THR A 405 6.06 -8.99 -8.50
CA THR A 405 5.84 -7.54 -8.32
C THR A 405 5.75 -7.19 -6.83
N PHE A 406 6.07 -5.95 -6.46
CA PHE A 406 5.81 -5.50 -5.09
C PHE A 406 4.31 -5.49 -4.81
N ARG A 407 3.89 -6.26 -3.82
CA ARG A 407 2.51 -6.31 -3.32
C ARG A 407 2.45 -5.97 -1.85
N THR A 408 1.32 -5.40 -1.44
CA THR A 408 1.02 -5.13 -0.04
C THR A 408 -0.26 -5.86 0.35
N ILE A 409 -0.17 -6.63 1.43
CA ILE A 409 -1.30 -7.20 2.14
C ILE A 409 -1.66 -6.19 3.22
N THR A 410 -2.76 -5.47 3.01
CA THR A 410 -3.23 -4.45 3.96
C THR A 410 -4.10 -5.12 5.01
N PHE A 411 -3.70 -5.02 6.27
CA PHE A 411 -4.36 -5.71 7.37
C PHE A 411 -4.92 -4.68 8.38
N THR A 412 -6.25 -4.57 8.43
CA THR A 412 -6.92 -3.65 9.36
C THR A 412 -7.47 -4.33 10.61
N GLY A 413 -7.62 -5.65 10.60
CA GLY A 413 -8.14 -6.40 11.74
C GLY A 413 -7.13 -6.55 12.87
N ASP A 414 -7.41 -7.47 13.79
CA ASP A 414 -6.72 -7.51 15.09
C ASP A 414 -5.48 -8.42 15.08
N SER A 415 -5.49 -9.55 14.38
CA SER A 415 -4.41 -10.53 14.54
C SER A 415 -3.98 -11.30 13.29
N ILE A 416 -2.67 -11.55 13.22
CA ILE A 416 -2.04 -12.57 12.40
C ILE A 416 -1.62 -13.72 13.32
N LYS A 417 -2.24 -14.89 13.12
CA LYS A 417 -1.96 -16.11 13.88
C LYS A 417 -1.22 -17.12 13.02
N LEU A 418 -0.07 -17.59 13.50
CA LEU A 418 0.64 -18.74 12.94
C LEU A 418 0.30 -19.99 13.78
N ASN A 419 -0.42 -20.94 13.20
CA ASN A 419 -0.64 -22.25 13.82
C ASN A 419 0.63 -23.11 13.76
N THR A 420 0.65 -24.20 14.52
CA THR A 420 1.76 -25.15 14.52
C THR A 420 2.04 -25.71 13.13
N GLY A 421 3.31 -25.69 12.70
CA GLY A 421 3.75 -26.27 11.44
C GLY A 421 3.56 -25.33 10.24
N VAL A 422 3.57 -24.02 10.47
CA VAL A 422 3.57 -23.04 9.39
C VAL A 422 4.93 -23.08 8.69
N ASN A 423 4.90 -23.43 7.40
CA ASN A 423 6.04 -23.35 6.52
C ASN A 423 5.79 -22.28 5.47
N MET A 424 6.07 -21.03 5.83
CA MET A 424 6.16 -19.98 4.83
C MET A 424 7.46 -20.22 4.06
N GLN A 425 7.34 -20.65 2.80
CA GLN A 425 8.47 -20.95 1.93
C GLN A 425 8.79 -19.72 1.08
N PRO A 426 9.87 -18.99 1.41
CA PRO A 426 10.55 -18.16 0.44
C PRO A 426 11.27 -19.15 -0.47
N GLY A 427 10.78 -19.35 -1.70
CA GLY A 427 11.16 -20.51 -2.51
C GLY A 427 12.67 -20.75 -2.58
N SER A 428 13.09 -22.01 -2.51
CA SER A 428 14.49 -22.44 -2.66
C SER A 428 14.98 -22.16 -4.08
N GLY A 429 15.51 -20.97 -4.33
CA GLY A 429 16.05 -20.58 -5.63
C GLY A 429 16.85 -19.29 -5.55
N ASN A 430 18.05 -19.30 -6.11
CA ASN A 430 19.09 -18.26 -6.04
C ASN A 430 18.72 -16.87 -6.64
N SER A 431 17.47 -16.64 -7.05
CA SER A 431 17.00 -15.34 -7.53
C SER A 431 16.18 -14.61 -6.47
N ASN A 432 16.92 -14.06 -5.52
CA ASN A 432 16.52 -13.30 -4.34
C ASN A 432 15.48 -12.15 -4.51
N THR A 433 15.10 -11.72 -5.72
CA THR A 433 14.25 -10.54 -5.89
C THR A 433 12.78 -10.75 -5.48
N THR A 434 12.24 -11.96 -5.63
CA THR A 434 10.78 -12.21 -5.48
C THR A 434 10.32 -12.39 -4.03
N GLN A 435 11.22 -12.77 -3.13
CA GLN A 435 10.93 -12.95 -1.70
C GLN A 435 10.77 -11.61 -0.97
N ARG A 436 11.41 -10.56 -1.51
CA ARG A 436 11.41 -9.19 -0.96
C ARG A 436 10.14 -8.40 -1.23
N ASN A 437 9.26 -8.96 -2.06
CA ASN A 437 8.17 -8.25 -2.70
C ASN A 437 6.82 -8.37 -1.97
N THR A 438 6.71 -9.25 -0.98
CA THR A 438 5.50 -9.38 -0.16
C THR A 438 5.58 -8.49 1.06
N ASN A 439 4.78 -7.43 1.10
CA ASN A 439 4.69 -6.54 2.24
C ASN A 439 3.43 -6.86 3.05
N ILE A 440 3.52 -6.75 4.37
CA ILE A 440 2.37 -6.71 5.26
C ILE A 440 2.32 -5.31 5.87
N GLU A 441 1.15 -4.67 5.79
CA GLU A 441 0.87 -3.40 6.44
C GLU A 441 -0.13 -3.58 7.58
N MET A 442 0.25 -3.18 8.80
CA MET A 442 -0.55 -3.25 10.02
C MET A 442 -0.60 -1.86 10.66
N SER A 443 -1.38 -0.97 10.07
CA SER A 443 -1.47 0.47 10.41
C SER A 443 -2.81 0.89 11.02
N SER A 444 -3.69 -0.04 11.41
CA SER A 444 -5.00 0.32 11.98
C SER A 444 -4.89 0.97 13.36
N VAL A 445 -5.86 1.78 13.76
CA VAL A 445 -5.82 2.58 15.02
C VAL A 445 -6.01 1.77 16.32
N GLY A 446 -6.27 0.47 16.20
CA GLY A 446 -6.45 -0.46 17.30
C GLY A 446 -5.18 -1.24 17.68
N ASN A 447 -5.32 -2.10 18.69
CA ASN A 447 -4.29 -3.05 19.05
C ASN A 447 -4.26 -4.18 18.02
N GLN A 448 -3.06 -4.49 17.53
CA GLN A 448 -2.81 -5.56 16.59
C GLN A 448 -1.76 -6.52 17.14
N TRP A 449 -1.88 -7.80 16.77
CA TRP A 449 -1.00 -8.87 17.26
C TRP A 449 -0.48 -9.73 16.11
N ILE A 450 0.82 -10.06 16.17
CA ILE A 450 1.40 -11.17 15.41
C ILE A 450 1.82 -12.21 16.41
N TRP A 451 1.27 -13.42 16.35
CA TRP A 451 1.56 -14.45 17.34
C TRP A 451 1.64 -15.84 16.72
N ALA A 452 2.47 -16.70 17.33
CA ALA A 452 2.68 -18.06 16.88
C ALA A 452 2.32 -19.05 17.98
N ALA A 453 1.74 -20.19 17.59
CA ALA A 453 1.46 -21.29 18.50
C ALA A 453 2.75 -21.99 18.99
N SER A 454 3.85 -21.87 18.23
CA SER A 454 5.18 -22.37 18.57
C SER A 454 6.27 -21.39 18.14
N ASN A 455 7.35 -21.31 18.90
CA ASN A 455 8.54 -20.51 18.56
C ASN A 455 9.30 -21.04 17.33
N SER A 456 8.92 -22.21 16.78
CA SER A 456 9.44 -22.73 15.52
C SER A 456 8.74 -22.11 14.29
N ASP A 457 7.55 -21.55 14.46
CA ASP A 457 6.75 -20.98 13.37
C ASP A 457 7.15 -19.50 13.18
N THR A 458 7.82 -19.22 12.06
CA THR A 458 8.33 -17.88 11.74
C THR A 458 7.50 -17.22 10.65
N LEU A 459 7.09 -15.96 10.87
CA LEU A 459 6.52 -15.12 9.82
C LEU A 459 7.62 -14.70 8.85
N ARG A 460 7.53 -15.14 7.59
CA ARG A 460 8.52 -14.87 6.53
C ARG A 460 7.94 -14.04 5.40
N ILE A 461 8.32 -12.77 5.30
CA ILE A 461 7.79 -11.80 4.32
C ILE A 461 8.88 -10.83 3.85
N GLY A 462 8.61 -10.03 2.82
CA GLY A 462 9.49 -8.96 2.38
C GLY A 462 9.56 -7.82 3.40
N ARG A 463 8.45 -7.12 3.62
CA ARG A 463 8.39 -5.95 4.51
C ARG A 463 7.30 -6.07 5.57
N LEU A 464 7.59 -5.55 6.76
CA LEU A 464 6.57 -5.23 7.76
C LEU A 464 6.48 -3.71 7.88
N ILE A 465 5.28 -3.17 7.64
CA ILE A 465 4.99 -1.74 7.69
C ILE A 465 3.96 -1.51 8.79
N SER A 466 4.20 -0.55 9.67
CA SER A 466 3.24 -0.18 10.70
C SER A 466 3.35 1.29 11.07
N THR A 467 2.31 2.06 10.75
CA THR A 467 2.19 3.47 11.11
C THR A 467 0.98 3.67 12.01
N LYS A 468 1.17 4.17 13.23
CA LYS A 468 0.12 4.31 14.24
C LYS A 468 0.26 5.62 15.05
N SER A 469 -0.88 6.23 15.37
CA SER A 469 -1.01 7.35 16.33
C SER A 469 -1.69 6.94 17.65
N SER A 470 -2.32 5.77 17.68
CA SER A 470 -2.95 5.13 18.83
C SER A 470 -2.89 3.60 18.71
N GLY A 471 -3.19 2.89 19.80
CA GLY A 471 -3.18 1.42 19.82
C GLY A 471 -1.76 0.85 19.86
N SER A 472 -1.61 -0.41 19.47
CA SER A 472 -0.30 -1.06 19.51
C SER A 472 -0.10 -2.08 18.39
N LEU A 473 1.15 -2.40 18.06
CA LEU A 473 1.51 -3.65 17.40
C LEU A 473 2.33 -4.50 18.38
N ASN A 474 1.84 -5.69 18.68
CA ASN A 474 2.44 -6.62 19.62
C ASN A 474 2.97 -7.85 18.87
N ILE A 475 4.27 -8.11 18.99
CA ILE A 475 4.93 -9.25 18.37
C ILE A 475 5.14 -10.34 19.43
N ALA A 476 4.57 -11.50 19.19
CA ALA A 476 4.70 -12.73 19.99
C ALA A 476 4.97 -13.94 19.08
N ALA A 477 5.64 -13.70 17.95
CA ALA A 477 6.10 -14.69 17.01
C ALA A 477 7.50 -14.31 16.51
N PRO A 478 8.36 -15.29 16.18
CA PRO A 478 9.56 -15.03 15.40
C PRO A 478 9.21 -14.40 14.04
N ILE A 479 9.98 -13.40 13.63
CA ILE A 479 9.80 -12.71 12.34
C ILE A 479 11.11 -12.72 11.57
N ALA A 480 11.03 -13.03 10.28
CA ALA A 480 12.13 -12.86 9.33
C ALA A 480 11.64 -12.05 8.11
N LEU A 481 12.24 -10.87 7.94
CA LEU A 481 11.95 -9.94 6.85
C LEU A 481 13.05 -10.01 5.81
N TYR A 482 12.73 -10.28 4.55
CA TYR A 482 13.71 -10.33 3.44
C TYR A 482 14.10 -8.95 2.92
N ASN A 483 13.34 -7.93 3.28
CA ASN A 483 13.59 -6.54 2.94
C ASN A 483 13.70 -5.75 4.25
N ARG A 484 12.72 -4.94 4.61
CA ARG A 484 12.87 -3.94 5.67
C ARG A 484 11.70 -3.95 6.64
N ILE A 485 11.94 -3.41 7.83
CA ILE A 485 10.89 -3.02 8.76
C ILE A 485 10.71 -1.49 8.70
N ILE A 486 9.47 -1.03 8.65
CA ILE A 486 9.10 0.39 8.63
C ILE A 486 8.11 0.63 9.76
N LEU A 487 8.50 1.42 10.76
CA LEU A 487 7.72 1.72 11.95
C LEU A 487 7.58 3.23 12.14
N ASN A 488 6.35 3.72 12.23
CA ASN A 488 6.06 5.12 12.55
C ASN A 488 5.05 5.22 13.69
N TYR A 489 5.52 5.58 14.89
CA TYR A 489 4.70 5.55 16.10
C TYR A 489 4.67 6.91 16.78
N THR A 490 3.50 7.54 16.76
CA THR A 490 3.25 8.86 17.35
C THR A 490 2.12 8.79 18.38
N GLY A 491 1.85 9.89 19.08
CA GLY A 491 0.75 9.96 20.04
C GLY A 491 0.88 8.94 21.17
N THR A 492 -0.14 8.11 21.36
CA THR A 492 -0.18 7.07 22.40
C THR A 492 0.13 5.68 21.86
N ALA A 493 0.56 5.56 20.59
CA ALA A 493 0.83 4.28 19.98
C ALA A 493 2.03 3.56 20.63
N GLN A 494 2.02 2.22 20.61
CA GLN A 494 3.09 1.38 21.15
C GLN A 494 3.51 0.28 20.16
N PHE A 495 4.80 0.13 19.89
CA PHE A 495 5.37 -1.05 19.26
C PHE A 495 6.04 -1.92 20.33
N ASN A 496 5.54 -3.14 20.51
CA ASN A 496 6.06 -4.12 21.46
C ASN A 496 6.64 -5.32 20.71
N ASP A 497 7.95 -5.55 20.82
CA ASP A 497 8.60 -6.71 20.18
C ASP A 497 8.39 -8.02 20.95
N GLY A 498 7.80 -7.97 22.15
CA GLY A 498 7.47 -9.11 23.01
C GLY A 498 8.65 -10.04 23.31
N GLY A 499 9.86 -9.48 23.34
CA GLY A 499 11.08 -10.24 23.61
C GLY A 499 11.54 -11.11 22.44
N GLN A 500 10.92 -10.97 21.26
CA GLN A 500 11.19 -11.83 20.11
C GLN A 500 12.51 -11.48 19.41
N HIS A 501 13.01 -12.44 18.65
CA HIS A 501 14.08 -12.22 17.71
C HIS A 501 13.50 -11.80 16.35
N ILE A 502 13.77 -10.57 15.93
CA ILE A 502 13.33 -10.01 14.64
C ILE A 502 14.52 -9.95 13.70
N LEU A 503 14.50 -10.78 12.66
CA LEU A 503 15.55 -10.85 11.66
C LEU A 503 15.18 -10.01 10.43
N ILE A 504 16.12 -9.19 9.96
CA ILE A 504 15.88 -8.13 8.97
C ILE A 504 16.94 -8.20 7.87
N GLY A 505 16.47 -8.39 6.64
CA GLY A 505 17.27 -8.64 5.44
C GLY A 505 17.91 -7.42 4.80
N ASP A 506 17.44 -6.22 5.15
CA ASP A 506 17.86 -4.94 4.57
C ASP A 506 17.80 -3.82 5.63
N ASN A 507 16.79 -2.94 5.59
CA ASN A 507 16.78 -1.70 6.38
C ASN A 507 15.91 -1.79 7.64
N ILE A 508 16.32 -1.02 8.67
CA ILE A 508 15.51 -0.72 9.84
C ILE A 508 15.13 0.75 9.77
N GLU A 509 13.83 1.01 9.68
CA GLU A 509 13.30 2.37 9.56
C GLU A 509 12.31 2.63 10.70
N ALA A 510 12.71 3.46 11.67
CA ALA A 510 11.90 3.75 12.86
C ALA A 510 11.81 5.25 13.13
N GLN A 511 10.59 5.79 13.14
CA GLN A 511 10.29 7.21 13.31
C GLN A 511 9.14 7.47 14.31
N GLY A 512 9.11 8.66 14.92
CA GLY A 512 8.08 9.03 15.90
C GLY A 512 8.66 9.25 17.29
N LEU A 513 7.99 8.76 18.34
CA LEU A 513 8.38 8.93 19.74
C LEU A 513 9.24 7.76 20.24
N THR A 514 10.40 8.02 20.85
CA THR A 514 11.28 6.96 21.40
C THR A 514 10.54 6.09 22.43
N SER A 515 9.71 6.71 23.27
CA SER A 515 8.91 6.02 24.29
C SER A 515 7.81 5.11 23.73
N ALA A 516 7.52 5.18 22.43
CA ALA A 516 6.57 4.28 21.78
C ALA A 516 7.18 2.90 21.48
N TYR A 517 8.51 2.76 21.52
CA TYR A 517 9.19 1.52 21.18
C TYR A 517 9.60 0.76 22.44
N ASN A 518 8.79 -0.22 22.83
CA ASN A 518 9.11 -1.15 23.89
C ASN A 518 9.87 -2.35 23.31
N LEU A 519 11.16 -2.14 23.06
CA LEU A 519 12.07 -3.18 22.59
C LEU A 519 12.67 -3.91 23.79
N THR A 520 12.45 -5.22 23.84
CA THR A 520 12.90 -6.15 24.89
C THR A 520 13.58 -7.39 24.31
N GLY A 521 13.48 -7.60 23.01
CA GLY A 521 14.06 -8.72 22.29
C GLY A 521 15.38 -8.39 21.63
N THR A 522 15.59 -8.98 20.45
CA THR A 522 16.81 -8.81 19.65
C THR A 522 16.43 -8.47 18.23
N PHE A 523 17.06 -7.43 17.69
CA PHE A 523 17.01 -7.15 16.27
C PHE A 523 18.30 -7.68 15.65
N GLU A 524 18.18 -8.46 14.58
CA GLU A 524 19.33 -8.93 13.81
C GLU A 524 19.23 -8.44 12.37
N ILE A 525 20.24 -7.68 11.94
CA ILE A 525 20.44 -7.44 10.52
C ILE A 525 21.26 -8.60 9.97
N ARG A 526 20.64 -9.39 9.11
CA ARG A 526 21.31 -10.47 8.40
C ARG A 526 20.80 -10.55 6.97
N ARG A 527 21.73 -10.60 6.02
CA ARG A 527 21.36 -10.86 4.63
C ARG A 527 20.71 -12.24 4.52
N LEU A 528 19.47 -12.30 4.06
CA LEU A 528 18.73 -13.56 3.80
C LEU A 528 18.71 -13.94 2.32
N ASP A 529 19.55 -13.28 1.54
CA ASP A 529 19.15 -12.69 0.28
C ASP A 529 20.47 -12.46 -0.50
N GLY A 530 20.52 -12.74 -1.80
CA GLY A 530 21.71 -12.54 -2.65
C GLY A 530 21.96 -11.11 -3.16
N SER A 531 21.32 -10.08 -2.61
CA SER A 531 21.46 -8.69 -3.11
C SER A 531 22.67 -8.00 -2.47
N THR A 532 23.23 -7.02 -3.16
CA THR A 532 24.45 -6.31 -2.76
C THR A 532 24.20 -4.97 -2.07
N SER A 533 22.93 -4.60 -1.86
CA SER A 533 22.58 -3.34 -1.20
C SER A 533 23.09 -3.27 0.24
N ASN A 534 23.49 -2.06 0.64
CA ASN A 534 23.87 -1.74 2.01
C ASN A 534 22.63 -1.72 2.91
N HIS A 535 22.82 -2.12 4.16
CA HIS A 535 21.81 -2.00 5.20
C HIS A 535 21.87 -0.61 5.82
N ASN A 536 20.71 -0.04 6.11
CA ASN A 536 20.61 1.26 6.77
C ASN A 536 19.73 1.17 8.02
N ILE A 537 20.15 1.85 9.08
CA ILE A 537 19.35 2.07 10.29
C ILE A 537 19.05 3.56 10.42
N ARG A 538 17.81 3.97 10.12
CA ARG A 538 17.41 5.38 9.88
C ARG A 538 15.95 5.65 10.26
N ARG A 539 15.48 6.89 10.08
CA ARG A 539 14.03 7.19 9.99
C ARG A 539 13.50 6.90 8.58
N ASP A 540 12.21 6.61 8.49
CA ASP A 540 11.47 6.52 7.24
C ASP A 540 11.17 7.93 6.67
N GLY A 541 11.12 8.09 5.34
CA GLY A 541 10.90 9.36 4.64
C GLY A 541 11.90 9.69 3.50
N ALA A 542 11.53 10.67 2.66
CA ALA A 542 12.33 11.15 1.52
C ALA A 542 13.59 11.94 1.95
N ASN A 543 13.53 12.53 3.13
CA ASN A 543 14.62 13.31 3.72
C ASN A 543 15.23 12.39 4.78
N ASN A 544 16.33 11.74 4.42
CA ASN A 544 17.07 10.74 5.20
C ASN A 544 17.73 11.36 6.47
N ASP A 545 17.13 12.39 7.05
CA ASP A 545 17.78 13.45 7.80
C ASP A 545 17.78 13.23 9.32
N ASN A 546 17.58 12.01 9.81
CA ASN A 546 17.59 11.74 11.25
C ASN A 546 17.84 10.25 11.60
N PRO A 547 18.38 9.96 12.81
CA PRO A 547 18.55 8.58 13.30
C PRO A 547 17.22 7.88 13.55
N ALA A 548 17.23 6.55 13.38
CA ALA A 548 16.16 5.69 13.89
C ALA A 548 15.88 6.05 15.36
N VAL A 549 14.61 6.29 15.69
CA VAL A 549 14.23 6.88 16.98
C VAL A 549 14.12 5.84 18.11
N CYS A 550 14.27 4.56 17.79
CA CYS A 550 14.17 3.47 18.76
C CYS A 550 15.49 3.18 19.48
N GLU A 551 15.37 2.82 20.77
CA GLU A 551 16.49 2.31 21.56
C GLU A 551 16.43 0.78 21.55
N PHE A 552 17.37 0.15 20.85
CA PHE A 552 17.42 -1.30 20.74
C PHE A 552 17.70 -1.91 22.12
N ASN A 553 17.07 -3.06 22.42
CA ASN A 553 17.50 -3.86 23.56
C ASN A 553 18.79 -4.60 23.21
N ASN A 554 18.72 -5.64 22.38
CA ASN A 554 19.91 -6.23 21.78
C ASN A 554 19.93 -5.99 20.27
N LEU A 555 21.12 -5.79 19.71
CA LEU A 555 21.33 -5.61 18.28
C LEU A 555 22.44 -6.54 17.80
N ILE A 556 22.14 -7.31 16.75
CA ILE A 556 23.10 -8.17 16.05
C ILE A 556 23.29 -7.61 14.64
N LEU A 557 24.54 -7.37 14.28
CA LEU A 557 24.97 -6.94 12.96
C LEU A 557 25.71 -8.11 12.30
N ASN A 558 25.06 -8.80 11.38
CA ASN A 558 25.51 -10.07 10.81
C ASN A 558 25.24 -10.14 9.30
N SER A 559 25.88 -9.26 8.53
CA SER A 559 25.79 -9.22 7.08
C SER A 559 27.16 -9.15 6.44
N SER A 560 27.30 -9.61 5.20
CA SER A 560 28.50 -9.39 4.39
C SER A 560 28.53 -8.01 3.70
N ASN A 561 27.41 -7.29 3.71
CA ASN A 561 27.27 -5.97 3.08
C ASN A 561 27.47 -4.86 4.11
N PHE A 562 27.80 -3.65 3.64
CA PHE A 562 27.97 -2.49 4.51
C PHE A 562 26.72 -2.21 5.34
N ILE A 563 26.93 -1.86 6.60
CA ILE A 563 25.87 -1.47 7.53
C ILE A 563 26.11 -0.01 7.90
N ASN A 564 25.17 0.85 7.51
CA ASN A 564 25.25 2.29 7.66
C ASN A 564 24.26 2.77 8.73
N PHE A 565 24.78 3.49 9.71
CA PHE A 565 24.03 4.30 10.67
C PHE A 565 24.18 5.76 10.24
N ARG A 566 23.56 6.14 9.12
CA ARG A 566 23.73 7.47 8.49
C ARG A 566 22.43 8.28 8.54
N PRO A 567 22.40 9.46 9.19
CA PRO A 567 21.56 10.56 8.73
C PRO A 567 22.21 11.16 7.47
N THR A 568 21.44 11.53 6.44
CA THR A 568 21.97 12.14 5.20
C THR A 568 22.18 13.63 5.30
N SER A 569 21.42 14.34 6.13
CA SER A 569 21.73 15.71 6.49
C SER A 569 22.71 15.69 7.65
N SER A 570 23.73 16.54 7.57
CA SER A 570 24.86 16.78 8.48
C SER A 570 24.55 17.07 9.97
N ILE A 571 23.42 16.61 10.52
CA ILE A 571 23.05 16.71 11.92
C ILE A 571 23.59 15.52 12.72
N SER A 572 23.97 15.76 13.98
CA SER A 572 24.39 14.71 14.91
C SER A 572 23.22 13.77 15.24
N ALA A 573 23.37 12.48 14.91
CA ALA A 573 22.47 11.43 15.37
C ALA A 573 22.91 10.81 16.70
N SER A 574 21.97 10.26 17.46
CA SER A 574 22.26 9.37 18.59
C SER A 574 21.58 8.03 18.37
N TYR A 575 22.33 6.94 18.54
CA TYR A 575 21.85 5.56 18.51
C TYR A 575 22.17 4.89 19.84
N THR A 576 21.20 4.19 20.42
CA THR A 576 21.33 3.55 21.72
C THR A 576 21.00 2.06 21.62
N VAL A 577 21.87 1.23 22.19
CA VAL A 577 21.65 -0.19 22.48
C VAL A 577 21.69 -0.36 24.00
N LYS A 578 20.54 -0.64 24.63
CA LYS A 578 20.40 -0.77 26.09
C LYS A 578 21.00 -2.06 26.64
N GLY A 579 20.97 -3.12 25.84
CA GLY A 579 21.60 -4.41 26.12
C GLY A 579 22.90 -4.55 25.34
N ASN A 580 23.07 -5.69 24.67
CA ASN A 580 24.32 -6.04 24.00
C ASN A 580 24.29 -5.69 22.51
N LEU A 581 25.44 -5.23 22.00
CA LEU A 581 25.73 -5.14 20.57
C LEU A 581 26.69 -6.28 20.18
N LEU A 582 26.27 -7.11 19.24
CA LEU A 582 27.09 -8.16 18.66
C LEU A 582 27.34 -7.87 17.17
N ILE A 583 28.60 -7.79 16.81
CA ILE A 583 29.09 -7.64 15.44
C ILE A 583 29.70 -8.98 15.03
N GLN A 584 28.95 -9.73 14.23
CA GLN A 584 29.29 -11.05 13.69
C GLN A 584 29.51 -11.03 12.18
N SER A 585 29.42 -9.84 11.60
CA SER A 585 29.30 -9.63 10.18
C SER A 585 30.58 -10.11 9.44
N SER A 586 30.50 -10.16 8.13
CA SER A 586 31.68 -10.14 7.25
C SER A 586 31.65 -8.86 6.42
N ALA A 587 30.90 -7.85 6.89
CA ALA A 587 30.80 -6.57 6.26
C ALA A 587 32.17 -5.93 6.27
N ASN A 588 32.63 -5.53 5.10
CA ASN A 588 33.90 -4.83 4.95
C ASN A 588 33.97 -3.53 5.79
N LEU A 589 32.82 -2.98 6.24
CA LEU A 589 32.72 -1.72 6.99
C LEU A 589 31.37 -1.58 7.72
N ILE A 590 31.41 -1.29 9.03
CA ILE A 590 30.27 -0.71 9.78
C ILE A 590 30.54 0.79 9.95
N ASP A 591 29.62 1.61 9.47
CA ASP A 591 29.76 3.06 9.39
C ASP A 591 28.77 3.74 10.34
N PHE A 592 29.30 4.40 11.39
CA PHE A 592 28.48 5.17 12.32
C PHE A 592 28.12 6.59 11.87
N GLY A 593 28.63 7.07 10.75
CA GLY A 593 28.42 8.43 10.24
C GLY A 593 29.21 9.50 11.00
N THR A 594 29.40 10.65 10.34
CA THR A 594 30.13 11.80 10.91
C THR A 594 29.28 12.47 11.99
N ASN A 595 29.89 12.90 13.10
CA ASN A 595 29.23 13.61 14.21
C ASN A 595 28.13 12.83 14.97
N ASN A 596 28.08 11.49 14.83
CA ASN A 596 27.05 10.66 15.46
C ASN A 596 27.52 10.05 16.78
N THR A 597 26.61 9.91 17.74
CA THR A 597 26.85 9.21 19.00
C THR A 597 26.23 7.82 18.95
N PHE A 598 27.00 6.80 19.31
CA PHE A 598 26.58 5.43 19.46
C PHE A 598 26.85 4.99 20.89
N SER A 599 25.81 4.59 21.62
CA SER A 599 25.90 4.22 23.03
C SER A 599 25.40 2.80 23.25
N VAL A 600 26.27 1.92 23.75
CA VAL A 600 25.94 0.57 24.19
C VAL A 600 25.99 0.56 25.70
N THR A 601 24.89 0.24 26.38
CA THR A 601 24.88 0.16 27.85
C THR A 601 25.41 -1.18 28.33
N GLY A 602 25.11 -2.27 27.60
CA GLY A 602 25.67 -3.60 27.85
C GLY A 602 27.03 -3.82 27.18
N ASN A 603 27.27 -5.06 26.74
CA ASN A 603 28.55 -5.47 26.17
C ASN A 603 28.60 -5.21 24.66
N LEU A 604 29.78 -4.91 24.15
CA LEU A 604 30.10 -4.90 22.73
C LEU A 604 30.98 -6.11 22.40
N SER A 605 30.56 -6.92 21.44
CA SER A 605 31.36 -8.05 20.94
C SER A 605 31.58 -7.93 19.45
N ILE A 606 32.84 -7.96 19.00
CA ILE A 606 33.27 -7.91 17.60
C ILE A 606 34.02 -9.20 17.30
N VAL A 607 33.48 -10.01 16.39
CA VAL A 607 34.00 -11.37 16.12
C VAL A 607 35.13 -11.37 15.08
N SER A 608 35.06 -10.54 14.03
CA SER A 608 36.06 -10.56 12.94
C SER A 608 36.19 -9.27 12.12
N ASP A 609 35.37 -8.24 12.36
CA ASP A 609 35.20 -7.11 11.43
C ASP A 609 35.91 -5.82 11.80
N THR A 610 35.92 -4.88 10.84
CA THR A 610 36.30 -3.48 11.09
C THR A 610 35.07 -2.62 11.39
N LEU A 611 35.02 -2.09 12.61
CA LEU A 611 34.07 -1.08 13.07
C LEU A 611 34.65 0.31 12.88
N VAL A 612 34.01 1.19 12.11
CA VAL A 612 34.55 2.53 11.83
C VAL A 612 33.73 3.62 12.50
N VAL A 613 34.39 4.39 13.37
CA VAL A 613 33.86 5.61 13.96
C VAL A 613 34.38 6.80 13.14
N PHE A 614 33.48 7.48 12.46
CA PHE A 614 33.81 8.60 11.58
C PHE A 614 34.14 9.88 12.37
N PRO A 615 34.75 10.89 11.72
CA PRO A 615 35.15 12.13 12.39
C PRO A 615 34.00 12.78 13.17
N GLY A 616 34.31 13.25 14.39
CA GLY A 616 33.34 13.84 15.32
C GLY A 616 32.34 12.85 15.93
N GLY A 617 32.37 11.58 15.50
CA GLY A 617 31.55 10.52 16.08
C GLY A 617 32.02 10.09 17.46
N ARG A 618 31.12 9.50 18.25
CA ARG A 618 31.37 9.02 19.61
C ARG A 618 30.84 7.61 19.77
N LEU A 619 31.68 6.64 20.13
CA LEU A 619 31.25 5.31 20.56
C LEU A 619 31.43 5.20 22.08
N SER A 620 30.36 4.94 22.83
CA SER A 620 30.39 4.72 24.28
C SER A 620 29.91 3.31 24.60
N VAL A 621 30.67 2.55 25.39
CA VAL A 621 30.32 1.20 25.85
C VAL A 621 30.35 1.15 27.37
N GLY A 622 29.19 0.85 27.95
CA GLY A 622 28.96 0.76 29.39
C GLY A 622 29.47 -0.54 30.00
N GLY A 623 29.35 -1.66 29.27
CA GLY A 623 29.84 -2.99 29.64
C GLY A 623 31.24 -3.31 29.11
N SER A 624 31.53 -4.61 28.96
CA SER A 624 32.81 -5.09 28.43
C SER A 624 32.87 -5.02 26.91
N VAL A 625 34.11 -4.90 26.37
CA VAL A 625 34.37 -5.01 24.94
C VAL A 625 35.19 -6.27 24.68
N THR A 626 34.64 -7.18 23.88
CA THR A 626 35.37 -8.31 23.30
C THR A 626 35.64 -7.97 21.84
N ASN A 627 36.90 -7.86 21.43
CA ASN A 627 37.24 -7.45 20.06
C ASN A 627 38.29 -8.37 19.44
N ASN A 628 37.81 -9.23 18.54
CA ASN A 628 38.63 -10.07 17.67
C ASN A 628 38.78 -9.46 16.25
N GLY A 629 38.19 -8.29 16.01
CA GLY A 629 38.32 -7.51 14.77
C GLY A 629 39.16 -6.23 14.99
N VAL A 630 38.73 -5.13 14.36
CA VAL A 630 39.37 -3.81 14.42
C VAL A 630 38.33 -2.74 14.74
N ILE A 631 38.64 -1.83 15.66
CA ILE A 631 37.88 -0.56 15.79
C ILE A 631 38.74 0.54 15.17
N GLU A 632 38.31 1.13 14.06
CA GLU A 632 38.96 2.26 13.38
C GLU A 632 38.35 3.59 13.84
N LEU A 633 39.17 4.46 14.44
CA LEU A 633 38.77 5.83 14.77
C LEU A 633 39.29 6.80 13.71
N ARG A 634 38.39 7.51 13.03
CA ARG A 634 38.73 8.51 11.99
C ARG A 634 38.65 9.93 12.55
N ALA A 635 39.50 10.81 12.05
CA ALA A 635 39.50 12.23 12.39
C ALA A 635 39.49 13.08 11.12
N SER A 636 39.00 14.32 11.23
CA SER A 636 39.09 15.31 10.15
C SER A 636 39.33 16.71 10.70
N ALA A 637 39.86 17.60 9.85
CA ALA A 637 40.03 19.00 10.18
C ALA A 637 38.69 19.66 10.57
N ALA A 638 37.65 19.44 9.75
CA ALA A 638 36.34 20.09 9.88
C ALA A 638 35.46 19.57 11.04
N ASN A 639 35.52 18.26 11.36
CA ASN A 639 34.57 17.62 12.30
C ASN A 639 35.24 17.08 13.58
N GLY A 640 36.54 17.34 13.79
CA GLY A 640 37.24 16.85 14.98
C GLY A 640 37.61 15.36 14.93
N ALA A 641 38.04 14.82 16.08
CA ALA A 641 38.42 13.41 16.22
C ALA A 641 37.22 12.54 16.62
N ALA A 642 37.21 11.30 16.16
CA ALA A 642 36.33 10.28 16.72
C ALA A 642 36.72 9.96 18.18
N LEU A 643 35.71 9.74 19.02
CA LEU A 643 35.88 9.39 20.43
C LEU A 643 35.43 7.95 20.68
N LEU A 644 36.22 7.21 21.46
CA LEU A 644 35.85 5.91 22.02
C LEU A 644 35.84 6.03 23.56
N LYS A 645 34.76 5.64 24.21
CA LYS A 645 34.67 5.52 25.66
C LYS A 645 34.27 4.10 26.00
N VAL A 646 35.09 3.40 26.79
CA VAL A 646 34.80 2.03 27.22
C VAL A 646 35.09 1.93 28.71
N ASN A 647 34.19 1.30 29.46
CA ASN A 647 34.35 1.13 30.91
C ASN A 647 35.22 -0.10 31.29
N GLY A 648 35.52 -0.99 30.34
CA GLY A 648 36.41 -2.17 30.49
C GLY A 648 37.56 -2.26 29.47
N ALA A 649 38.22 -3.42 29.38
CA ALA A 649 39.35 -3.66 28.47
C ALA A 649 38.96 -3.65 26.98
N VAL A 650 39.83 -3.13 26.11
CA VAL A 650 39.63 -3.16 24.65
C VAL A 650 40.90 -3.68 23.95
N PRO A 651 40.93 -4.92 23.47
CA PRO A 651 41.98 -5.37 22.54
C PRO A 651 41.78 -4.76 21.13
N ASN A 652 42.85 -4.56 20.36
CA ASN A 652 42.84 -4.29 18.91
C ASN A 652 42.10 -3.01 18.42
N VAL A 653 42.38 -1.84 19.01
CA VAL A 653 41.95 -0.53 18.46
C VAL A 653 42.98 -0.03 17.45
N ARG A 654 42.53 0.46 16.28
CA ARG A 654 43.36 1.16 15.28
C ARG A 654 42.88 2.60 15.09
N VAL A 655 43.80 3.52 14.89
CA VAL A 655 43.50 4.90 14.50
C VAL A 655 44.02 5.06 13.07
N SER A 656 43.17 5.41 12.11
CA SER A 656 43.64 5.54 10.73
C SER A 656 44.31 6.89 10.50
N GLN A 657 45.49 6.83 9.88
CA GLN A 657 46.18 7.97 9.31
C GLN A 657 45.37 8.52 8.14
N HIS A 658 44.86 9.75 8.29
CA HIS A 658 44.93 10.81 7.28
C HIS A 658 44.33 12.08 7.90
N ILE A 659 45.15 12.85 8.60
CA ILE A 659 44.72 14.15 9.13
C ILE A 659 45.45 15.23 8.35
N GLU A 660 44.97 15.50 7.14
CA GLU A 660 45.35 16.71 6.43
C GLU A 660 44.58 17.89 7.03
N GLY A 661 45.30 18.86 7.59
CA GLY A 661 44.73 20.13 8.03
C GLY A 661 45.64 20.93 8.96
N THR A 662 46.36 21.87 8.35
CA THR A 662 47.07 23.06 8.88
C THR A 662 46.94 23.38 10.38
N SER A 663 48.11 23.59 11.02
CA SER A 663 48.38 24.37 12.24
C SER A 663 47.18 25.06 12.89
N GLY A 664 46.76 24.58 14.07
CA GLY A 664 46.00 25.43 15.00
C GLY A 664 45.12 24.78 16.06
N THR A 665 44.79 23.48 16.02
CA THR A 665 43.91 22.87 17.04
C THR A 665 44.37 21.49 17.50
N GLY A 666 44.64 21.34 18.81
CA GLY A 666 44.93 20.05 19.43
C GLY A 666 43.68 19.17 19.52
N LYS A 667 43.82 17.87 19.25
CA LYS A 667 42.73 16.88 19.25
C LYS A 667 43.16 15.61 19.99
N TRP A 668 42.26 15.06 20.83
CA TRP A 668 42.54 14.03 21.84
C TRP A 668 41.83 12.72 21.53
N ILE A 669 42.50 11.59 21.81
CA ILE A 669 41.91 10.25 21.81
C ILE A 669 41.95 9.74 23.26
N HIS A 670 40.83 9.19 23.75
CA HIS A 670 40.70 8.64 25.10
C HIS A 670 40.44 7.14 25.02
N THR A 671 41.21 6.31 25.71
CA THR A 671 40.88 4.87 25.88
C THR A 671 41.14 4.47 27.34
N ARG A 672 40.34 3.55 27.90
CA ARG A 672 40.69 2.85 29.15
C ARG A 672 41.18 1.46 28.74
N MET A 673 42.42 1.07 29.10
CA MET A 673 42.99 -0.23 28.75
C MET A 673 43.71 -0.87 29.95
N PRO A 674 43.49 -2.16 30.26
CA PRO A 674 44.44 -2.98 31.00
C PRO A 674 45.55 -3.48 30.06
N VAL A 675 46.79 -3.38 30.52
CA VAL A 675 48.02 -3.54 29.75
C VAL A 675 48.35 -5.02 29.51
N ALA A 676 48.20 -5.49 28.27
CA ALA A 676 48.81 -6.76 27.82
C ALA A 676 49.19 -6.84 26.32
N ALA A 677 48.80 -5.87 25.47
CA ALA A 677 49.16 -5.87 24.04
C ALA A 677 50.38 -4.97 23.75
N PRO A 678 51.27 -5.34 22.81
CA PRO A 678 52.43 -4.53 22.47
C PRO A 678 52.00 -3.22 21.77
N LEU A 679 52.54 -2.07 22.23
CA LEU A 679 52.12 -0.71 21.86
C LEU A 679 52.12 -0.44 20.34
N ASN A 680 53.03 -1.06 19.59
CA ASN A 680 53.16 -0.95 18.14
C ASN A 680 52.00 -1.58 17.35
N SER A 681 51.15 -2.39 17.99
CA SER A 681 49.92 -2.94 17.40
C SER A 681 48.71 -2.00 17.50
N VAL A 682 48.81 -0.92 18.28
CA VAL A 682 47.69 -0.05 18.69
C VAL A 682 47.65 1.28 17.93
N VAL A 683 48.80 1.84 17.53
CA VAL A 683 48.86 3.11 16.78
C VAL A 683 49.84 2.97 15.61
N ALA A 684 49.34 3.04 14.39
CA ALA A 684 50.18 3.14 13.21
C ALA A 684 50.48 4.62 12.94
N SER A 685 51.65 5.08 13.40
CA SER A 685 52.33 6.37 13.12
C SER A 685 51.89 7.68 13.81
N SER A 686 52.89 8.56 13.86
CA SER A 686 52.94 10.04 14.05
C SER A 686 52.18 10.70 15.19
N ALA A 687 51.52 9.98 16.10
CA ALA A 687 51.12 10.56 17.38
C ALA A 687 52.37 10.83 18.24
N ILE A 688 52.56 12.09 18.68
CA ILE A 688 53.80 12.56 19.31
C ILE A 688 53.99 12.01 20.73
N MET A 689 52.88 11.81 21.47
CA MET A 689 52.94 11.45 22.89
C MET A 689 51.78 10.54 23.31
N PHE A 690 52.09 9.44 24.00
CA PHE A 690 51.18 8.46 24.59
C PHE A 690 51.29 8.49 26.11
N ILE A 691 50.20 8.70 26.85
CA ILE A 691 50.21 8.74 28.32
C ILE A 691 49.44 7.53 28.84
N ASN A 692 50.11 6.64 29.58
CA ASN A 692 49.52 5.47 30.22
C ASN A 692 49.29 5.74 31.71
N SER A 693 48.02 5.88 32.13
CA SER A 693 47.69 6.12 33.54
C SER A 693 47.88 4.89 34.44
N ALA A 694 47.89 3.67 33.89
CA ALA A 694 48.06 2.44 34.68
C ALA A 694 49.54 2.23 35.08
N SER A 695 50.48 2.68 34.24
CA SER A 695 51.93 2.64 34.53
C SER A 695 52.54 4.00 34.89
N GLY A 696 51.75 5.08 34.85
CA GLY A 696 52.24 6.45 35.05
C GLY A 696 53.26 6.92 33.99
N SER A 697 53.39 6.20 32.88
CA SER A 697 54.48 6.39 31.92
C SER A 697 54.04 7.15 30.66
N VAL A 698 54.87 8.06 30.18
CA VAL A 698 54.69 8.82 28.93
C VAL A 698 55.61 8.26 27.87
N TYR A 699 55.12 7.86 26.70
CA TYR A 699 55.92 7.29 25.61
C TYR A 699 55.91 8.22 24.40
N ARG A 700 57.02 8.30 23.66
CA ARG A 700 57.14 9.08 22.42
C ARG A 700 57.24 8.15 21.20
N TRP A 701 56.72 8.58 20.05
CA TRP A 701 56.96 7.89 18.79
C TRP A 701 58.38 8.19 18.30
N ASP A 702 59.23 7.18 18.21
CA ASP A 702 60.52 7.25 17.52
C ASP A 702 60.30 6.96 16.04
N ALA A 703 60.37 8.02 15.22
CA ALA A 703 60.21 7.91 13.78
C ALA A 703 61.29 7.05 13.10
N ASN A 704 62.48 6.94 13.70
CA ASN A 704 63.58 6.13 13.15
C ASN A 704 63.40 4.64 13.43
N GLN A 705 62.77 4.30 14.56
CA GLN A 705 62.52 2.90 14.95
C GLN A 705 61.10 2.43 14.62
N ALA A 706 60.23 3.34 14.16
CA ALA A 706 58.80 3.11 13.97
C ALA A 706 58.15 2.47 15.21
N SER A 707 58.54 2.92 16.40
CA SER A 707 58.14 2.34 17.68
C SER A 707 57.93 3.40 18.76
N TYR A 708 57.16 3.06 19.79
CA TYR A 708 57.03 3.90 20.98
C TYR A 708 58.14 3.58 21.98
N ILE A 709 58.89 4.59 22.38
CA ILE A 709 59.97 4.47 23.36
C ILE A 709 59.63 5.25 24.64
N ALA A 710 59.96 4.65 25.78
CA ALA A 710 59.83 5.28 27.09
C ALA A 710 60.84 6.43 27.23
N PRO A 711 60.60 7.41 28.11
CA PRO A 711 61.55 8.49 28.36
C PRO A 711 62.79 7.87 28.99
N THR A 712 63.96 8.28 28.53
CA THR A 712 65.22 7.78 29.09
C THR A 712 65.68 8.61 30.29
N SER A 713 65.08 9.79 30.52
CA SER A 713 65.38 10.65 31.68
C SER A 713 64.22 11.57 32.09
N ALA A 714 64.28 12.09 33.32
CA ALA A 714 63.29 12.99 33.92
C ALA A 714 63.31 14.44 33.37
N THR A 715 64.25 14.78 32.49
CA THR A 715 64.45 16.15 31.96
C THR A 715 64.17 16.28 30.46
N ASP A 716 63.60 15.24 29.85
CA ASP A 716 63.28 15.28 28.42
C ASP A 716 62.15 16.32 28.19
N ALA A 717 62.49 17.44 27.56
CA ALA A 717 61.53 18.46 27.13
C ALA A 717 61.10 18.19 25.69
N PHE A 718 59.80 18.26 25.41
CA PHE A 718 59.23 17.96 24.09
C PHE A 718 58.54 19.20 23.52
N THR A 719 59.08 19.73 22.43
CA THR A 719 58.45 20.79 21.63
C THR A 719 57.94 20.17 20.33
N SER A 720 56.62 20.23 20.11
CA SER A 720 56.05 19.89 18.80
C SER A 720 55.41 21.12 18.19
N ALA A 721 55.75 21.42 16.93
CA ALA A 721 55.16 22.53 16.19
C ALA A 721 53.66 22.31 15.89
N GLU A 722 53.20 21.05 15.84
CA GLU A 722 51.79 20.66 15.67
C GLU A 722 51.56 19.35 16.45
N GLY A 723 50.71 19.34 17.49
CA GLY A 723 50.73 18.30 18.53
C GLY A 723 49.46 17.44 18.65
N TRP A 724 49.60 16.12 18.45
CA TRP A 724 48.61 15.09 18.80
C TRP A 724 48.98 14.48 20.17
N VAL A 725 48.03 14.41 21.12
CA VAL A 725 48.21 13.73 22.41
C VAL A 725 47.15 12.63 22.59
N LEU A 726 47.61 11.38 22.76
CA LEU A 726 46.76 10.22 23.07
C LEU A 726 46.82 9.97 24.58
N TYR A 727 45.71 10.17 25.27
CA TYR A 727 45.58 9.96 26.72
C TYR A 727 44.85 8.65 27.01
N VAL A 728 45.47 7.76 27.77
CA VAL A 728 44.86 6.47 28.18
C VAL A 728 44.74 6.46 29.71
N GLY A 729 43.51 6.62 30.25
CA GLY A 729 43.31 6.56 31.69
C GLY A 729 41.95 6.92 32.28
N ASP A 730 41.78 6.62 33.58
CA ASP A 730 40.55 6.89 34.35
C ASP A 730 40.38 8.38 34.65
N ASN A 731 39.48 9.04 33.92
CA ASN A 731 39.24 10.48 34.11
C ASN A 731 38.41 10.75 35.39
N GLN A 732 39.05 11.22 36.46
CA GLN A 732 38.38 11.73 37.67
C GLN A 732 38.09 13.25 37.60
N PHE A 733 38.43 13.95 36.50
CA PHE A 733 38.64 15.40 36.51
C PHE A 733 37.79 16.21 35.51
N GLY A 734 36.71 15.64 34.97
CA GLY A 734 35.73 16.39 34.17
C GLY A 734 36.06 16.58 32.67
N THR A 735 35.17 17.27 31.95
CA THR A 735 35.27 17.56 30.51
C THR A 735 36.35 18.61 30.21
N PHE A 736 37.34 18.25 29.40
CA PHE A 736 38.34 19.17 28.87
C PHE A 736 37.69 20.11 27.83
N VAL A 737 37.67 21.41 28.13
CA VAL A 737 37.21 22.47 27.23
C VAL A 737 38.40 22.95 26.39
N ASN A 738 38.24 22.98 25.07
CA ASN A 738 39.33 23.20 24.11
C ASN A 738 39.72 24.70 24.02
N SER A 739 41.01 25.03 23.87
CA SER A 739 41.54 26.00 22.88
C SER A 739 43.06 26.27 23.05
N LEU A 740 43.75 26.41 21.90
CA LEU A 740 45.15 26.83 21.64
C LEU A 740 46.28 25.77 21.66
N PRO A 741 47.34 25.96 20.83
CA PRO A 741 48.54 25.13 20.86
C PRO A 741 49.24 25.26 22.22
N ALA A 742 49.68 24.13 22.79
CA ALA A 742 50.36 24.07 24.08
C ALA A 742 51.69 23.32 23.97
N THR A 743 52.71 23.81 24.68
CA THR A 743 53.98 23.12 24.94
C THR A 743 53.83 22.29 26.21
N ILE A 744 54.22 21.02 26.19
CA ILE A 744 54.18 20.16 27.38
C ILE A 744 55.53 20.25 28.08
N THR A 745 55.54 20.77 29.30
CA THR A 745 56.72 20.76 30.18
C THR A 745 56.45 19.87 31.38
N THR A 746 57.24 18.82 31.54
CA THR A 746 57.28 18.01 32.76
C THR A 746 58.07 18.78 33.82
N SER A 747 57.49 19.00 34.99
CA SER A 747 58.23 19.60 36.11
C SER A 747 59.03 18.52 36.84
N SER A 748 60.31 18.79 37.02
CA SER A 748 61.35 18.04 37.74
C SER A 748 60.85 17.06 38.82
N GLY A 749 61.12 15.77 38.62
CA GLY A 749 61.06 14.73 39.65
C GLY A 749 61.89 13.51 39.23
N THR A 750 62.84 13.10 40.07
CA THR A 750 63.71 11.93 39.87
C THR A 750 62.90 10.62 39.85
N ILE A 751 63.20 9.73 38.90
CA ILE A 751 62.61 8.38 38.80
C ILE A 751 63.33 7.47 39.80
N GLU A 752 62.90 7.48 41.07
CA GLU A 752 63.13 6.37 42.00
C GLU A 752 61.89 6.18 42.88
N ASP A 753 61.34 4.97 42.79
CA ASP A 753 60.36 4.35 43.70
C ASP A 753 58.88 4.79 43.67
N GLN A 754 58.00 3.79 43.81
CA GLN A 754 56.58 3.75 43.40
C GLN A 754 55.61 4.53 44.30
N SER A 755 55.83 5.81 44.59
CA SER A 755 54.98 6.51 45.58
C SER A 755 54.59 7.97 45.32
N GLN A 756 54.98 8.60 44.21
CA GLN A 756 54.74 10.04 44.00
C GLN A 756 53.88 10.35 42.76
N ASN A 757 52.93 11.29 42.92
CA ASN A 757 52.11 11.84 41.84
C ASN A 757 52.99 12.73 40.93
N TYR A 758 53.00 12.49 39.61
CA TYR A 758 53.70 13.33 38.64
C TYR A 758 52.88 14.57 38.29
N GLY A 759 53.48 15.76 38.36
CA GLY A 759 52.88 16.98 37.80
C GLY A 759 53.21 17.11 36.32
N VAL A 760 52.22 16.99 35.44
CA VAL A 760 52.32 17.40 34.03
C VAL A 760 51.63 18.74 33.88
N SER A 761 52.35 19.77 33.45
CA SER A 761 51.79 21.09 33.18
C SER A 761 51.71 21.33 31.68
N LEU A 762 50.51 21.59 31.18
CA LEU A 762 50.29 22.09 29.82
C LEU A 762 50.55 23.60 29.85
N LEU A 763 51.58 24.07 29.15
CA LEU A 763 51.88 25.48 29.00
C LEU A 763 51.30 25.98 27.67
N TYR A 764 50.28 26.82 27.72
CA TYR A 764 49.64 27.35 26.53
C TYR A 764 50.45 28.50 25.94
N ASN A 765 50.34 28.73 24.63
CA ASN A 765 51.03 29.82 23.94
C ASN A 765 50.68 31.23 24.46
N ASP A 766 49.59 31.38 25.21
CA ASP A 766 49.19 32.63 25.88
C ASP A 766 49.80 32.80 27.29
N GLY A 767 50.68 31.88 27.71
CA GLY A 767 51.37 31.91 28.99
C GLY A 767 50.58 31.31 30.15
N GLN A 768 49.37 30.80 29.92
CA GLN A 768 48.64 30.07 30.96
C GLN A 768 49.20 28.65 31.15
N SER A 769 49.02 28.09 32.35
CA SER A 769 49.38 26.70 32.65
C SER A 769 48.20 25.95 33.24
N SER A 770 47.88 24.78 32.71
CA SER A 770 46.97 23.83 33.35
C SER A 770 47.79 22.70 33.99
N PRO A 771 48.01 22.73 35.32
CA PRO A 771 48.67 21.62 36.00
C PRO A 771 47.70 20.43 36.12
N PHE A 772 48.20 19.23 35.88
CA PHE A 772 47.50 17.98 36.14
C PHE A 772 48.43 16.99 36.83
N LEU A 773 47.90 16.23 37.79
CA LEU A 773 48.63 15.23 38.57
C LEU A 773 48.34 13.82 38.03
N ILE A 774 49.36 13.15 37.48
CA ILE A 774 49.34 11.71 37.18
C ILE A 774 49.77 10.97 38.45
N GLY A 775 48.82 10.42 39.20
CA GLY A 775 49.10 9.56 40.36
C GLY A 775 48.94 8.07 40.06
N PRO A 776 49.61 7.17 40.79
CA PRO A 776 49.23 5.75 40.77
C PRO A 776 47.77 5.61 41.19
N VAL A 777 47.03 4.73 40.50
CA VAL A 777 45.67 4.34 40.89
C VAL A 777 45.74 3.82 42.32
N ALA A 778 45.04 4.47 43.26
CA ALA A 778 44.81 3.87 44.56
C ALA A 778 44.14 2.52 44.33
N GLN A 779 44.84 1.42 44.64
CA GLN A 779 44.16 0.15 44.85
C GLN A 779 43.14 0.40 45.96
N THR A 780 41.85 0.45 45.61
CA THR A 780 40.81 0.19 46.60
C THR A 780 41.00 -1.26 47.04
N GLN A 781 41.67 -1.45 48.18
CA GLN A 781 41.40 -2.63 49.00
C GLN A 781 39.99 -2.45 49.59
N GLY A 782 39.10 -3.39 49.29
CA GLY A 782 37.72 -3.43 49.79
C GLY A 782 36.71 -3.70 48.68
#